data_AF-A0A941VX92-F1
#
_entry.id   AF-A0A941VX92-F1
#
_cell.length_a   1.000
_cell.length_b   1.000
_cell.length_c   1.000
_cell.angle_alpha   90.00
_cell.angle_beta   90.00
_cell.angle_gamma   90.00
#
_symmetry.space_group_name_H-M   'P 1'
#
loop_
_entity.id
_entity.type
_entity.pdbx_description
1 polymer ?
#
loop_
_entity_poly.entity_id
_entity_poly.type
_entity_poly.pdbx_seq_one_letter_code
_entity_poly.pdbx_strand_id
1 'polypeptide(L)'
;MSQRIASRLRVKAFRRRVLRPTEGVFLFHPRGLERLVRRHLGDGLPGLSIPSLGYYLMPRGAFLLGLEEENPDALAVVEGLNLPDWVILLPMPSAQELATGEPGRWLRDYWGRRFEAEVGRAWQIARTDNQDHDAFGARGLAQTLGEQAFREARTVLEQDRRVALGLDDETLGRYFIGFVVYLRYFVPGARAYFFPAIRDWDELDRWLKDGGLDLPPPRHGRRWPQLLTRSRPSGFDGVPDYEPELPLRLPFGRTDPDLADGMNTILPLTMKPVPAFNREAGAGTTPASASADGDRMVRWIEARCQEALQQASALTRKPNWLVSGWRALVGRLTPVMEWLVTLLERPAVAHGHGASPGWVLNARLRLFRHGIHTAFRAEMAGRYGVALHHLGMARRQYWRMAPTPPAGESGDGEDAVTRALAERQHEIVEALAHTLAATWKLDARSTRILEQLIHRLWDESATARLATSPCSRLLRDLEWIFLEGRMEYYRLQPFVWLWSGGRQSLRLGLPFQGPLKALRALNAARTRLDQLPWSGAEVAYFSAPLRTLGDLIGQRLRQQLGPRLRSLLDAAGFRPGDLRQRVARNVLQEELFAIILRRWHLRFADLRDAVARNELQLPDPGWRELLLGDRLARFDRQARAALPGVYRPGEFYLKGLQQLSAPLFGASAGRAITRFLLFPFGVAFIALESSSYLLNLVPMAQGPVRLVNPGSVLGVGAGLAFLLYTGPGQRVAAAVGRGCRWLFAEFLYRNVARWLRWGRAVRWLRFPLGRKISRYLLEPLLVGLVLVLPLLGVAKGFGIAADGLLPAFLLGFGFILGSLLRNSPMGRRLLDGIITRFVTFWRRVHHTLIVGLVRWVIDLFGWLMHGIEQGLHRVDEAVSHHHDEGRGVMAVKAVTGPVWRAISDGIHFYAAVLVEPQINPIKHFPVVMVADKFMLP
;
A
#
# COMPACT_ATOMS: atom_id res chain seq x y z
N MET A 1 -19.99 -1.94 -40.25
CA MET A 1 -18.63 -2.46 -40.06
C MET A 1 -17.59 -1.44 -40.59
N SER A 2 -17.44 -0.27 -39.94
CA SER A 2 -16.48 0.80 -40.37
C SER A 2 -15.98 1.72 -39.23
N GLN A 3 -16.00 1.28 -37.97
CA GLN A 3 -15.50 2.06 -36.82
C GLN A 3 -14.75 1.22 -35.77
N ARG A 4 -14.08 0.14 -36.20
CA ARG A 4 -13.24 -0.69 -35.30
C ARG A 4 -11.90 -1.06 -35.93
N ILE A 5 -11.16 -0.06 -36.37
CA ILE A 5 -9.70 -0.17 -36.48
C ILE A 5 -9.15 0.99 -35.66
N ALA A 6 -8.84 0.72 -34.40
CA ALA A 6 -8.00 1.60 -33.59
C ALA A 6 -6.69 1.80 -34.35
N SER A 7 -6.53 2.97 -34.97
CA SER A 7 -5.36 3.30 -35.77
C SER A 7 -4.15 3.38 -34.83
N ARG A 8 -3.36 2.30 -34.76
CA ARG A 8 -2.02 2.34 -34.15
C ARG A 8 -1.25 3.51 -34.79
N LEU A 9 -0.77 4.45 -33.98
CA LEU A 9 0.06 5.55 -34.48
C LEU A 9 1.36 4.96 -35.05
N ARG A 10 1.50 4.99 -36.37
CA ARG A 10 2.78 4.66 -37.01
C ARG A 10 3.78 5.78 -36.75
N VAL A 11 5.06 5.42 -36.57
CA VAL A 11 6.19 6.35 -36.34
C VAL A 11 6.20 7.54 -37.30
N LYS A 12 5.90 7.31 -38.60
CA LYS A 12 5.82 8.38 -39.63
C LYS A 12 4.67 9.37 -39.38
N ALA A 13 3.49 8.88 -38.96
CA ALA A 13 2.32 9.72 -38.68
C ALA A 13 2.52 10.56 -37.41
N PHE A 14 3.15 9.98 -36.40
CA PHE A 14 3.55 10.69 -35.18
C PHE A 14 4.55 11.81 -35.49
N ARG A 15 5.61 11.50 -36.26
CA ARG A 15 6.64 12.48 -36.68
C ARG A 15 6.01 13.68 -37.42
N ARG A 16 5.09 13.45 -38.36
CA ARG A 16 4.41 14.53 -39.10
C ARG A 16 3.56 15.45 -38.20
N ARG A 17 3.07 14.96 -37.07
CA ARG A 17 2.22 15.73 -36.16
C ARG A 17 2.98 16.61 -35.16
N VAL A 18 4.20 16.20 -34.81
CA VAL A 18 5.01 16.83 -33.75
C VAL A 18 6.21 17.61 -34.31
N LEU A 19 6.81 17.17 -35.41
CA LEU A 19 7.98 17.84 -36.01
C LEU A 19 7.60 19.16 -36.68
N ARG A 20 8.24 20.27 -36.29
CA ARG A 20 8.06 21.61 -36.87
C ARG A 20 9.43 22.29 -37.07
N PRO A 21 10.17 21.96 -38.14
CA PRO A 21 11.52 22.47 -38.36
C PRO A 21 11.57 23.99 -38.53
N THR A 22 10.54 24.58 -39.16
CA THR A 22 10.38 26.03 -39.34
C THR A 22 10.19 26.80 -38.03
N GLU A 23 9.76 26.13 -36.96
CA GLU A 23 9.59 26.72 -35.62
C GLU A 23 10.78 26.38 -34.69
N GLY A 24 11.82 25.71 -35.22
CA GLY A 24 12.97 25.25 -34.46
C GLY A 24 12.69 24.05 -33.55
N VAL A 25 11.75 23.16 -33.90
CA VAL A 25 11.42 21.96 -33.12
C VAL A 25 11.83 20.70 -33.87
N PHE A 26 12.79 19.96 -33.31
CA PHE A 26 13.36 18.76 -33.92
C PHE A 26 13.15 17.50 -33.06
N LEU A 27 13.02 16.35 -33.72
CA LEU A 27 12.91 15.03 -33.08
C LEU A 27 14.19 14.23 -33.36
N PHE A 28 14.89 13.83 -32.31
CA PHE A 28 16.13 13.05 -32.38
C PHE A 28 16.00 11.70 -31.67
N HIS A 29 16.74 10.70 -32.11
CA HIS A 29 16.85 9.45 -31.37
C HIS A 29 17.50 9.74 -29.99
N PRO A 30 17.06 9.12 -28.88
CA PRO A 30 17.55 9.44 -27.53
C PRO A 30 19.08 9.39 -27.38
N ARG A 31 19.73 8.44 -28.06
CA ARG A 31 21.21 8.33 -28.09
C ARG A 31 21.91 9.46 -28.86
N GLY A 32 21.27 9.99 -29.89
CA GLY A 32 21.83 11.12 -30.64
C GLY A 32 21.68 12.42 -29.88
N LEU A 33 20.52 12.62 -29.26
CA LEU A 33 20.29 13.71 -28.32
C LEU A 33 21.33 13.73 -27.19
N GLU A 34 21.62 12.57 -26.58
CA GLU A 34 22.65 12.46 -25.52
C GLU A 34 24.04 12.91 -26.00
N ARG A 35 24.41 12.59 -27.24
CA ARG A 35 25.71 12.96 -27.83
C ARG A 35 25.78 14.45 -28.12
N LEU A 36 24.74 15.02 -28.73
CA LEU A 36 24.64 16.46 -28.98
C LEU A 36 24.72 17.26 -27.68
N VAL A 37 24.00 16.82 -26.65
CA VAL A 37 24.03 17.46 -25.32
C VAL A 37 25.41 17.32 -24.67
N ARG A 38 26.02 16.13 -24.70
CA ARG A 38 27.37 15.92 -24.16
C ARG A 38 28.39 16.86 -24.78
N ARG A 39 28.31 17.06 -26.10
CA ARG A 39 29.23 17.95 -26.81
C ARG A 39 29.03 19.41 -26.45
N HIS A 40 27.77 19.86 -26.36
CA HIS A 40 27.45 21.22 -25.96
C HIS A 40 27.94 21.55 -24.53
N LEU A 41 27.95 20.57 -23.62
CA LEU A 41 28.44 20.74 -22.25
C LEU A 41 29.98 20.59 -22.10
N GLY A 42 30.68 20.12 -23.15
CA GLY A 42 32.15 19.98 -23.20
C GLY A 42 32.74 18.82 -22.36
N ASP A 43 34.03 18.51 -22.59
CA ASP A 43 34.81 17.49 -21.85
C ASP A 43 35.12 17.85 -20.37
N GLY A 44 34.55 18.94 -19.85
CA GLY A 44 34.92 19.54 -18.56
C GLY A 44 34.54 18.74 -17.31
N LEU A 45 33.73 17.68 -17.42
CA LEU A 45 33.29 16.86 -16.27
C LEU A 45 33.29 15.36 -16.65
N PRO A 46 34.46 14.69 -16.64
CA PRO A 46 34.55 13.25 -16.92
C PRO A 46 33.78 12.45 -15.86
N GLY A 47 32.63 11.88 -16.24
CA GLY A 47 31.88 10.92 -15.42
C GLY A 47 30.38 11.15 -15.29
N LEU A 48 29.82 12.19 -15.91
CA LEU A 48 28.40 12.51 -15.79
C LEU A 48 27.54 11.65 -16.74
N SER A 49 26.72 10.76 -16.18
CA SER A 49 25.69 10.04 -16.93
C SER A 49 24.55 11.01 -17.26
N ILE A 50 24.44 11.45 -18.51
CA ILE A 50 23.32 12.30 -18.97
C ILE A 50 22.05 11.45 -18.92
N PRO A 51 21.04 11.82 -18.13
CA PRO A 51 19.79 11.09 -18.09
C PRO A 51 18.99 11.24 -19.39
N SER A 52 18.00 10.39 -19.61
CA SER A 52 17.04 10.54 -20.71
C SER A 52 16.15 11.77 -20.49
N LEU A 53 16.58 12.93 -21.00
CA LEU A 53 15.87 14.21 -20.85
C LEU A 53 14.54 14.22 -21.61
N GLY A 54 13.54 14.93 -21.05
CA GLY A 54 12.22 15.11 -21.67
C GLY A 54 12.25 16.02 -22.90
N TYR A 55 13.09 17.05 -22.85
CA TYR A 55 13.47 17.95 -23.96
C TYR A 55 14.82 18.59 -23.64
N TYR A 56 15.46 19.22 -24.63
CA TYR A 56 16.65 20.05 -24.41
C TYR A 56 16.58 21.34 -25.25
N LEU A 57 16.96 22.47 -24.65
CA LEU A 57 17.08 23.77 -25.32
C LEU A 57 18.54 24.04 -25.67
N MET A 58 18.84 24.17 -26.96
CA MET A 58 20.20 24.36 -27.47
C MET A 58 20.32 25.67 -28.25
N PRO A 59 21.41 26.45 -28.09
CA PRO A 59 21.67 27.61 -28.92
C PRO A 59 21.88 27.20 -30.39
N ARG A 60 21.39 28.01 -31.33
CA ARG A 60 21.48 27.76 -32.78
C ARG A 60 22.92 27.45 -33.22
N GLY A 61 23.91 28.23 -32.79
CA GLY A 61 25.31 28.03 -33.17
C GLY A 61 25.86 26.67 -32.73
N ALA A 62 25.60 26.27 -31.49
CA ALA A 62 26.04 24.97 -30.97
C ALA A 62 25.29 23.80 -31.62
N PHE A 63 24.02 24.01 -31.99
CA PHE A 63 23.22 23.00 -32.69
C PHE A 63 23.73 22.72 -34.10
N LEU A 64 24.05 23.75 -34.88
CA LEU A 64 24.58 23.59 -36.23
C LEU A 64 25.95 22.88 -36.22
N LEU A 65 26.85 23.27 -35.32
CA LEU A 65 28.15 22.62 -35.13
C LEU A 65 28.04 21.16 -34.66
N GLY A 66 27.03 20.84 -33.85
CA GLY A 66 26.76 19.47 -33.41
C GLY A 66 26.18 18.59 -34.52
N LEU A 67 25.34 19.17 -35.39
CA LEU A 67 24.70 18.47 -36.51
C LEU A 67 25.66 18.13 -37.64
N GLU A 68 26.64 18.99 -37.91
CA GLU A 68 27.66 18.80 -38.96
C GLU A 68 28.40 17.46 -38.82
N GLU A 69 28.72 17.05 -37.59
CA GLU A 69 29.40 15.79 -37.32
C GLU A 69 28.45 14.60 -37.16
N GLU A 70 27.23 14.81 -36.65
CA GLU A 70 26.32 13.69 -36.35
C GLU A 70 25.50 13.24 -37.57
N ASN A 71 25.00 14.18 -38.38
CA ASN A 71 24.23 13.91 -39.60
C ASN A 71 24.38 15.06 -40.61
N PRO A 72 25.43 15.05 -41.47
CA PRO A 72 25.67 16.10 -42.45
C PRO A 72 24.51 16.25 -43.47
N ASP A 73 23.82 15.16 -43.80
CA ASP A 73 22.65 15.18 -44.69
C ASP A 73 21.47 15.98 -44.11
N ALA A 74 21.32 15.98 -42.78
CA ALA A 74 20.27 16.73 -42.10
C ALA A 74 20.62 18.23 -42.02
N LEU A 75 21.90 18.57 -41.95
CA LEU A 75 22.39 19.95 -41.93
C LEU A 75 22.03 20.69 -43.23
N ALA A 76 22.22 20.05 -44.39
CA ALA A 76 21.91 20.64 -45.70
C ALA A 76 20.43 21.06 -45.86
N VAL A 77 19.50 20.35 -45.19
CA VAL A 77 18.06 20.68 -45.18
C VAL A 77 17.73 21.79 -44.17
N VAL A 78 18.53 21.92 -43.12
CA VAL A 78 18.29 22.80 -41.97
C VAL A 78 18.94 24.17 -42.15
N GLU A 79 20.06 24.26 -42.87
CA GLU A 79 20.73 25.53 -43.20
C GLU A 79 19.88 26.46 -44.07
N GLY A 80 18.96 25.90 -44.88
CA GLY A 80 18.01 26.67 -45.68
C GLY A 80 16.79 27.22 -44.92
N LEU A 81 16.69 26.99 -43.61
CA LEU A 81 15.56 27.43 -42.77
C LEU A 81 15.95 28.61 -41.87
N ASN A 82 15.04 29.57 -41.69
CA ASN A 82 15.18 30.63 -40.69
C ASN A 82 14.92 30.07 -39.28
N LEU A 83 15.98 29.63 -38.60
CA LEU A 83 15.90 29.07 -37.25
C LEU A 83 15.93 30.18 -36.17
N PRO A 84 15.15 30.03 -35.08
CA PRO A 84 15.26 30.89 -33.91
C PRO A 84 16.61 30.70 -33.20
N ASP A 85 17.00 31.67 -32.37
CA ASP A 85 18.28 31.64 -31.61
C ASP A 85 18.40 30.43 -30.68
N TRP A 86 17.26 29.92 -30.22
CA TRP A 86 17.15 28.73 -29.38
C TRP A 86 16.26 27.67 -30.02
N VAL A 87 16.82 26.47 -30.16
CA VAL A 87 16.21 25.32 -30.80
C VAL A 87 15.75 24.30 -29.75
N ILE A 88 14.57 23.70 -29.95
CA ILE A 88 13.97 22.69 -29.09
C ILE A 88 14.26 21.30 -29.65
N LEU A 89 14.92 20.46 -28.85
CA LEU A 89 15.22 19.07 -29.17
C LEU A 89 14.33 18.14 -28.33
N LEU A 90 13.53 17.31 -28.99
CA LEU A 90 12.65 16.32 -28.37
C LEU A 90 13.14 14.89 -28.67
N PRO A 91 13.13 13.98 -27.69
CA PRO A 91 13.49 12.58 -27.92
C PRO A 91 12.39 11.86 -28.71
N MET A 92 12.77 11.03 -29.68
CA MET A 92 11.86 10.18 -30.45
C MET A 92 11.49 8.94 -29.63
N PRO A 93 10.19 8.60 -29.49
CA PRO A 93 9.77 7.42 -28.74
C PRO A 93 10.03 6.15 -29.54
N SER A 94 10.22 5.01 -28.85
CA SER A 94 10.49 3.75 -29.53
C SER A 94 9.25 3.21 -30.26
N ALA A 95 9.44 2.41 -31.31
CA ALA A 95 8.32 1.82 -32.06
C ALA A 95 7.44 0.89 -31.20
N GLN A 96 8.00 0.30 -30.13
CA GLN A 96 7.27 -0.55 -29.18
C GLN A 96 6.42 0.27 -28.19
N GLU A 97 6.94 1.42 -27.74
CA GLU A 97 6.22 2.38 -26.88
C GLU A 97 5.00 2.99 -27.58
N LEU A 98 5.15 3.35 -28.86
CA LEU A 98 4.05 3.87 -29.67
C LEU A 98 2.98 2.81 -29.99
N ALA A 99 3.34 1.53 -30.01
CA ALA A 99 2.42 0.44 -30.31
C ALA A 99 1.57 0.00 -29.09
N THR A 100 2.05 0.27 -27.88
CA THR A 100 1.42 -0.15 -26.61
C THR A 100 0.52 0.92 -25.99
N GLY A 101 0.78 2.21 -26.26
CA GLY A 101 0.02 3.32 -25.68
C GLY A 101 -1.17 3.81 -26.50
N GLU A 102 -2.12 4.47 -25.84
CA GLU A 102 -3.21 5.18 -26.51
C GLU A 102 -2.68 6.39 -27.30
N PRO A 103 -3.08 6.56 -28.57
CA PRO A 103 -2.62 7.67 -29.42
C PRO A 103 -2.79 9.06 -28.81
N GLY A 104 -3.91 9.31 -28.14
CA GLY A 104 -4.20 10.60 -27.52
C GLY A 104 -3.28 10.92 -26.35
N ARG A 105 -2.89 9.90 -25.57
CA ARG A 105 -1.98 10.05 -24.42
C ARG A 105 -0.57 10.45 -24.87
N TRP A 106 -0.06 9.82 -25.93
CA TRP A 106 1.25 10.16 -26.49
C TRP A 106 1.30 11.57 -27.09
N LEU A 107 0.26 11.96 -27.85
CA LEU A 107 0.18 13.32 -28.40
C LEU A 107 0.08 14.38 -27.30
N ARG A 108 -0.67 14.10 -26.23
CA ARG A 108 -0.76 14.98 -25.05
C ARG A 108 0.57 15.09 -24.30
N ASP A 109 1.27 13.97 -24.08
CA ASP A 109 2.57 13.99 -23.39
C ASP A 109 3.60 14.85 -24.16
N TYR A 110 3.65 14.68 -25.49
CA TYR A 110 4.54 15.49 -26.34
C TYR A 110 4.09 16.94 -26.49
N TRP A 111 2.78 17.21 -26.42
CA TRP A 111 2.29 18.58 -26.29
C TRP A 111 2.82 19.24 -25.02
N GLY A 112 2.75 18.53 -23.89
CA GLY A 112 3.29 18.95 -22.61
C GLY A 112 4.79 19.27 -22.65
N ARG A 113 5.60 18.33 -23.17
CA ARG A 113 7.06 18.52 -23.30
C ARG A 113 7.42 19.69 -24.20
N ARG A 114 6.69 19.86 -25.33
CA ARG A 114 6.90 20.99 -26.24
C ARG A 114 6.51 22.30 -25.58
N PHE A 115 5.38 22.33 -24.86
CA PHE A 115 4.93 23.50 -24.14
C PHE A 115 5.93 23.93 -23.05
N GLU A 116 6.43 22.97 -22.26
CA GLU A 116 7.47 23.18 -21.26
C GLU A 116 8.72 23.83 -21.88
N ALA A 117 9.15 23.31 -23.04
CA ALA A 117 10.28 23.84 -23.80
C ALA A 117 10.05 25.25 -24.38
N GLU A 118 8.85 25.51 -24.90
CA GLU A 118 8.45 26.80 -25.45
C GLU A 118 8.39 27.88 -24.39
N VAL A 119 7.92 27.57 -23.19
CA VAL A 119 7.93 28.48 -22.04
C VAL A 119 9.37 28.82 -21.64
N GLY A 120 10.24 27.80 -21.52
CA GLY A 120 11.66 28.02 -21.22
C GLY A 120 12.37 28.85 -22.30
N ARG A 121 12.01 28.68 -23.58
CA ARG A 121 12.52 29.48 -24.69
C ARG A 121 12.03 30.93 -24.62
N ALA A 122 10.73 31.14 -24.42
CA ALA A 122 10.14 32.48 -24.33
C ALA A 122 10.74 33.29 -23.17
N TRP A 123 10.93 32.65 -22.02
CA TRP A 123 11.60 33.25 -20.86
C TRP A 123 13.06 33.64 -21.16
N GLN A 124 13.82 32.77 -21.84
CA GLN A 124 15.20 33.07 -22.21
C GLN A 124 15.29 34.23 -23.21
N ILE A 125 14.39 34.28 -24.20
CA ILE A 125 14.35 35.33 -25.22
C ILE A 125 13.96 36.67 -24.59
N ALA A 126 12.87 36.73 -23.81
CA ALA A 126 12.42 37.95 -23.15
C ALA A 126 13.52 38.56 -22.27
N ARG A 127 14.27 37.73 -21.54
CA ARG A 127 15.41 38.17 -20.73
C ARG A 127 16.56 38.74 -21.56
N THR A 128 16.84 38.12 -22.71
CA THR A 128 17.91 38.57 -23.61
C THR A 128 17.53 39.87 -24.31
N ASP A 129 16.27 40.00 -24.74
CA ASP A 129 15.75 41.17 -25.43
C ASP A 129 15.63 42.39 -24.51
N ASN A 130 15.15 42.19 -23.28
CA ASN A 130 14.99 43.26 -22.29
C ASN A 130 16.27 43.59 -21.50
N GLN A 131 17.35 42.81 -21.65
CA GLN A 131 18.62 42.94 -20.91
C GLN A 131 18.52 42.77 -19.38
N ASP A 132 17.42 42.20 -18.87
CA ASP A 132 17.14 42.05 -17.42
C ASP A 132 17.73 40.75 -16.83
N HIS A 133 19.01 40.49 -17.05
CA HIS A 133 19.66 39.23 -16.63
C HIS A 133 19.65 38.99 -15.11
N ASP A 134 19.72 40.04 -14.30
CA ASP A 134 19.77 39.93 -12.84
C ASP A 134 18.37 39.86 -12.21
N ALA A 135 17.44 40.74 -12.62
CA ALA A 135 16.10 40.87 -12.03
C ALA A 135 15.16 39.70 -12.39
N PHE A 136 15.20 39.25 -13.65
CA PHE A 136 14.40 38.12 -14.13
C PHE A 136 15.25 36.86 -14.42
N GLY A 137 16.48 36.79 -13.89
CA GLY A 137 17.35 35.62 -13.97
C GLY A 137 17.33 34.73 -12.72
N ALA A 138 18.33 33.85 -12.61
CA ALA A 138 18.43 32.89 -11.50
C ALA A 138 18.57 33.55 -10.12
N ARG A 139 19.24 34.72 -10.07
CA ARG A 139 19.38 35.51 -8.84
C ARG A 139 18.06 36.10 -8.38
N GLY A 140 17.33 36.77 -9.27
CA GLY A 140 15.97 37.25 -8.99
C GLY A 140 15.02 36.12 -8.58
N LEU A 141 15.08 34.98 -9.28
CA LEU A 141 14.29 33.79 -8.92
C LEU A 141 14.62 33.26 -7.51
N ALA A 142 15.91 33.20 -7.15
CA ALA A 142 16.34 32.77 -5.82
C ALA A 142 15.93 33.77 -4.72
N GLN A 143 15.86 35.06 -5.02
CA GLN A 143 15.36 36.09 -4.10
C GLN A 143 13.85 35.97 -3.88
N THR A 144 13.06 35.76 -4.94
CA THR A 144 11.59 35.61 -4.86
C THR A 144 11.17 34.32 -4.16
N LEU A 145 11.86 33.20 -4.41
CA LEU A 145 11.53 31.90 -3.80
C LEU A 145 12.12 31.73 -2.39
N GLY A 146 13.23 32.40 -2.11
CA GLY A 146 14.09 32.15 -0.95
C GLY A 146 15.05 30.96 -1.16
N GLU A 147 16.17 30.97 -0.44
CA GLU A 147 17.25 29.99 -0.65
C GLU A 147 16.81 28.53 -0.42
N GLN A 148 15.94 28.28 0.56
CA GLN A 148 15.46 26.93 0.87
C GLN A 148 14.64 26.35 -0.28
N ALA A 149 13.72 27.13 -0.83
CA ALA A 149 12.88 26.69 -1.94
C ALA A 149 13.68 26.54 -3.25
N PHE A 150 14.67 27.40 -3.49
CA PHE A 150 15.55 27.26 -4.65
C PHE A 150 16.42 25.98 -4.60
N ARG A 151 16.93 25.61 -3.41
CA ARG A 151 17.66 24.34 -3.22
C ARG A 151 16.75 23.11 -3.37
N GLU A 152 15.51 23.20 -2.89
CA GLU A 152 14.50 22.17 -3.14
C GLU A 152 14.25 22.02 -4.65
N ALA A 153 14.01 23.14 -5.35
CA ALA A 153 13.78 23.13 -6.79
C ALA A 153 14.91 22.44 -7.56
N ARG A 154 16.17 22.72 -7.20
CA ARG A 154 17.32 22.01 -7.75
C ARG A 154 17.27 20.51 -7.51
N THR A 155 17.05 20.12 -6.26
CA THR A 155 17.04 18.72 -5.85
C THR A 155 15.94 17.93 -6.58
N VAL A 156 14.74 18.50 -6.70
CA VAL A 156 13.60 17.86 -7.39
C VAL A 156 13.88 17.69 -8.88
N LEU A 157 14.37 18.74 -9.56
CA LEU A 157 14.66 18.68 -10.99
C LEU A 157 15.79 17.70 -11.35
N GLU A 158 16.80 17.56 -10.48
CA GLU A 158 17.88 16.58 -10.63
C GLU A 158 17.39 15.15 -10.37
N GLN A 159 16.59 14.94 -9.31
CA GLN A 159 16.02 13.62 -8.98
C GLN A 159 15.07 13.12 -10.07
N ASP A 160 14.20 13.99 -10.59
CA ASP A 160 13.25 13.67 -11.67
C ASP A 160 13.91 13.60 -13.04
N ARG A 161 15.24 13.75 -13.13
CA ARG A 161 16.03 13.65 -14.37
C ARG A 161 15.58 14.64 -15.45
N ARG A 162 15.03 15.78 -15.04
CA ARG A 162 14.64 16.88 -15.93
C ARG A 162 15.83 17.75 -16.32
N VAL A 163 16.84 17.80 -15.46
CA VAL A 163 18.08 18.57 -15.62
C VAL A 163 19.28 17.64 -15.41
N ALA A 164 20.38 17.85 -16.13
CA ALA A 164 21.64 17.14 -15.88
C ALA A 164 22.31 17.65 -14.59
N LEU A 165 22.95 16.76 -13.82
CA LEU A 165 23.57 17.11 -12.54
C LEU A 165 24.66 18.18 -12.72
N GLY A 166 24.66 19.20 -11.87
CA GLY A 166 25.73 20.21 -11.83
C GLY A 166 25.70 21.27 -12.95
N LEU A 167 24.54 21.52 -13.56
CA LEU A 167 24.34 22.62 -14.50
C LEU A 167 24.29 23.99 -13.79
N ASP A 168 24.50 25.07 -14.56
CA ASP A 168 24.47 26.43 -14.04
C ASP A 168 23.08 26.83 -13.50
N ASP A 169 23.08 27.81 -12.61
CA ASP A 169 21.88 28.30 -11.93
C ASP A 169 20.88 28.91 -12.93
N GLU A 170 21.35 29.43 -14.06
CA GLU A 170 20.51 30.00 -15.13
C GLU A 170 19.74 28.94 -15.91
N THR A 171 20.41 27.85 -16.29
CA THR A 171 19.76 26.70 -16.93
C THR A 171 18.77 26.07 -15.98
N LEU A 172 19.10 25.99 -14.68
CA LEU A 172 18.18 25.52 -13.66
C LEU A 172 16.90 26.37 -13.63
N GLY A 173 17.01 27.70 -13.59
CA GLY A 173 15.87 28.61 -13.58
C GLY A 173 14.96 28.43 -14.80
N ARG A 174 15.56 28.25 -15.98
CA ARG A 174 14.82 27.99 -17.23
C ARG A 174 13.97 26.72 -17.17
N TYR A 175 14.55 25.60 -16.70
CA TYR A 175 13.81 24.33 -16.58
C TYR A 175 12.77 24.38 -15.45
N PHE A 176 13.07 25.09 -14.35
CA PHE A 176 12.12 25.29 -13.27
C PHE A 176 10.87 26.03 -13.73
N ILE A 177 11.01 27.17 -14.42
CA ILE A 177 9.87 27.96 -14.90
C ILE A 177 9.05 27.18 -15.92
N GLY A 178 9.71 26.52 -16.87
CA GLY A 178 9.02 25.63 -17.82
C GLY A 178 8.19 24.58 -17.09
N PHE A 179 8.76 23.91 -16.10
CA PHE A 179 8.09 22.85 -15.36
C PHE A 179 6.94 23.35 -14.46
N VAL A 180 7.10 24.49 -13.77
CA VAL A 180 6.03 25.08 -12.95
C VAL A 180 4.84 25.47 -13.82
N VAL A 181 5.08 26.08 -14.99
CA VAL A 181 4.01 26.44 -15.93
C VAL A 181 3.40 25.19 -16.57
N TYR A 182 4.19 24.15 -16.86
CA TYR A 182 3.67 22.85 -17.27
C TYR A 182 2.71 22.27 -16.23
N LEU A 183 3.10 22.24 -14.95
CA LEU A 183 2.24 21.77 -13.86
C LEU A 183 0.95 22.59 -13.78
N ARG A 184 1.03 23.91 -13.96
CA ARG A 184 -0.14 24.79 -13.94
C ARG A 184 -1.25 24.39 -14.93
N TYR A 185 -0.89 24.05 -16.17
CA TYR A 185 -1.88 23.77 -17.22
C TYR A 185 -2.10 22.28 -17.49
N PHE A 186 -1.08 21.44 -17.43
CA PHE A 186 -1.26 20.01 -17.70
C PHE A 186 -1.68 19.21 -16.46
N VAL A 187 -1.40 19.72 -15.26
CA VAL A 187 -1.60 19.02 -13.99
C VAL A 187 -2.03 20.02 -12.90
N PRO A 188 -3.15 20.75 -13.10
CA PRO A 188 -3.54 21.85 -12.23
C PRO A 188 -3.64 21.41 -10.76
N GLY A 189 -3.12 22.24 -9.85
CA GLY A 189 -3.09 21.96 -8.40
C GLY A 189 -1.93 21.09 -7.91
N ALA A 190 -1.02 20.66 -8.79
CA ALA A 190 0.15 19.87 -8.39
C ALA A 190 1.40 20.70 -8.02
N ARG A 191 1.41 22.02 -8.23
CA ARG A 191 2.64 22.82 -8.05
C ARG A 191 3.17 22.74 -6.62
N ALA A 192 2.28 22.90 -5.64
CA ALA A 192 2.64 22.80 -4.23
C ALA A 192 2.92 21.36 -3.76
N TYR A 193 2.53 20.34 -4.54
CA TYR A 193 2.92 18.95 -4.26
C TYR A 193 4.38 18.69 -4.61
N PHE A 194 4.85 19.24 -5.75
CA PHE A 194 6.24 19.10 -6.19
C PHE A 194 7.19 20.05 -5.44
N PHE A 195 6.74 21.25 -5.08
CA PHE A 195 7.57 22.27 -4.43
C PHE A 195 6.93 22.78 -3.12
N PRO A 196 6.92 21.97 -2.04
CA PRO A 196 6.27 22.33 -0.79
C PRO A 196 6.97 23.47 -0.01
N ALA A 197 8.23 23.82 -0.30
CA ALA A 197 8.89 24.95 0.34
C ALA A 197 8.38 26.31 -0.18
N ILE A 198 7.74 26.35 -1.36
CA ILE A 198 7.16 27.57 -1.93
C ILE A 198 5.80 27.83 -1.26
N ARG A 199 5.73 28.96 -0.53
CA ARG A 199 4.54 29.33 0.25
C ARG A 199 3.62 30.31 -0.49
N ASP A 200 4.19 31.23 -1.27
CA ASP A 200 3.47 32.29 -1.97
C ASP A 200 3.56 32.08 -3.49
N TRP A 201 2.55 31.41 -4.04
CA TRP A 201 2.46 31.17 -5.49
C TRP A 201 1.97 32.40 -6.26
N ASP A 202 1.28 33.33 -5.60
CA ASP A 202 0.76 34.56 -6.23
C ASP A 202 1.89 35.56 -6.48
N GLU A 203 2.90 35.61 -5.62
CA GLU A 203 4.13 36.38 -5.84
C GLU A 203 4.94 35.86 -7.03
N LEU A 204 5.13 34.54 -7.14
CA LEU A 204 5.81 33.93 -8.28
C LEU A 204 5.04 34.17 -9.59
N ASP A 205 3.71 34.08 -9.56
CA ASP A 205 2.86 34.32 -10.73
C ASP A 205 2.91 35.78 -11.18
N ARG A 206 3.00 36.74 -10.26
CA ARG A 206 3.22 38.17 -10.58
C ARG A 206 4.60 38.38 -11.20
N TRP A 207 5.64 37.82 -10.59
CA TRP A 207 7.01 37.91 -11.10
C TRP A 207 7.14 37.34 -12.53
N LEU A 208 6.46 36.22 -12.83
CA LEU A 208 6.44 35.66 -14.19
C LEU A 208 5.72 36.57 -15.21
N LYS A 209 4.63 37.24 -14.80
CA LYS A 209 3.91 38.19 -15.64
C LYS A 209 4.73 39.43 -15.93
N ASP A 210 5.40 39.97 -14.92
CA ASP A 210 6.28 41.14 -15.04
C ASP A 210 7.49 40.83 -15.95
N GLY A 211 7.94 39.57 -15.96
CA GLY A 211 8.98 39.05 -16.87
C GLY A 211 8.50 38.77 -18.31
N GLY A 212 7.27 39.15 -18.68
CA GLY A 212 6.77 39.09 -20.06
C GLY A 212 6.01 37.81 -20.44
N LEU A 213 5.69 36.91 -19.49
CA LEU A 213 4.88 35.71 -19.74
C LEU A 213 3.39 35.94 -19.43
N ASP A 214 2.54 35.97 -20.46
CA ASP A 214 1.07 36.03 -20.29
C ASP A 214 0.51 34.66 -19.85
N LEU A 215 0.23 34.52 -18.55
CA LEU A 215 -0.27 33.28 -17.92
C LEU A 215 -1.69 33.48 -17.34
N PRO A 216 -2.77 33.27 -18.14
CA PRO A 216 -4.14 33.28 -17.64
C PRO A 216 -4.46 32.08 -16.73
N PRO A 217 -5.51 32.15 -15.88
CA PRO A 217 -5.86 31.04 -15.00
C PRO A 217 -6.35 29.80 -15.78
N PRO A 218 -6.01 28.57 -15.33
CA PRO A 218 -6.38 27.33 -16.01
C PRO A 218 -7.87 27.02 -15.78
N ARG A 219 -8.78 27.50 -16.66
CA ARG A 219 -10.22 27.19 -16.62
C ARG A 219 -10.73 26.73 -17.99
N HIS A 220 -11.59 25.70 -18.01
CA HIS A 220 -12.28 25.25 -19.22
C HIS A 220 -13.13 26.39 -19.84
N GLY A 221 -12.95 26.64 -21.13
CA GLY A 221 -13.76 27.61 -21.90
C GLY A 221 -13.33 29.07 -21.83
N ARG A 222 -12.18 29.41 -21.21
CA ARG A 222 -11.55 30.75 -21.28
C ARG A 222 -10.28 30.75 -22.14
N ARG A 223 -9.77 31.94 -22.47
CA ARG A 223 -8.57 32.20 -23.30
C ARG A 223 -7.35 31.41 -22.79
N TRP A 224 -6.85 30.47 -23.58
CA TRP A 224 -5.56 29.79 -23.36
C TRP A 224 -4.38 30.72 -23.67
N PRO A 225 -3.22 30.55 -23.00
CA PRO A 225 -2.02 31.29 -23.38
C PRO A 225 -1.62 30.94 -24.82
N GLN A 226 -1.15 31.94 -25.57
CA GLN A 226 -0.79 31.76 -26.98
C GLN A 226 0.28 30.67 -27.18
N LEU A 227 1.21 30.54 -26.21
CA LEU A 227 2.25 29.49 -26.19
C LEU A 227 1.66 28.07 -26.11
N LEU A 228 0.56 27.88 -25.37
CA LEU A 228 -0.11 26.57 -25.25
C LEU A 228 -0.83 26.19 -26.54
N THR A 229 -1.46 27.17 -27.19
CA THR A 229 -2.10 26.98 -28.51
C THR A 229 -1.06 26.69 -29.60
N ARG A 230 0.07 27.43 -29.61
CA ARG A 230 1.16 27.23 -30.59
C ARG A 230 1.86 25.88 -30.45
N SER A 231 2.02 25.39 -29.21
CA SER A 231 2.69 24.11 -28.93
C SER A 231 1.83 22.88 -29.29
N ARG A 232 0.53 23.05 -29.59
CA ARG A 232 -0.39 21.95 -29.85
C ARG A 232 0.02 21.10 -31.08
N PRO A 233 0.05 19.75 -30.96
CA PRO A 233 0.28 18.87 -32.11
C PRO A 233 -0.79 19.03 -33.18
N SER A 234 -0.44 18.86 -34.46
CA SER A 234 -1.41 19.04 -35.55
C SER A 234 -2.47 17.93 -35.58
N GLY A 235 -3.74 18.33 -35.70
CA GLY A 235 -4.89 17.42 -35.75
C GLY A 235 -5.19 16.70 -34.42
N PHE A 236 -4.83 17.31 -33.29
CA PHE A 236 -5.19 16.82 -31.95
C PHE A 236 -6.17 17.78 -31.28
N ASP A 237 -7.40 17.33 -31.03
CA ASP A 237 -8.47 18.16 -30.47
C ASP A 237 -8.70 17.97 -28.95
N GLY A 238 -7.76 17.32 -28.24
CA GLY A 238 -7.86 17.09 -26.80
C GLY A 238 -7.59 18.33 -25.93
N VAL A 239 -7.95 18.23 -24.65
CA VAL A 239 -7.77 19.26 -23.59
C VAL A 239 -6.37 19.11 -22.96
N PRO A 240 -5.69 20.21 -22.58
CA PRO A 240 -4.38 20.16 -21.95
C PRO A 240 -4.44 19.59 -20.53
N ASP A 241 -5.52 19.86 -19.79
CA ASP A 241 -5.68 19.51 -18.38
C ASP A 241 -5.91 18.00 -18.18
N TYR A 242 -5.28 17.45 -17.15
CA TYR A 242 -5.61 16.15 -16.56
C TYR A 242 -5.65 16.39 -15.07
N GLU A 243 -6.80 16.21 -14.44
CA GLU A 243 -6.91 16.35 -12.99
C GLU A 243 -6.14 15.17 -12.35
N PRO A 244 -4.95 15.40 -11.77
CA PRO A 244 -4.25 14.35 -11.07
C PRO A 244 -5.04 13.96 -9.81
N GLU A 245 -5.03 12.68 -9.48
CA GLU A 245 -5.51 12.20 -8.19
C GLU A 245 -4.48 12.53 -7.10
N LEU A 246 -4.39 13.81 -6.73
CA LEU A 246 -3.47 14.24 -5.67
C LEU A 246 -4.04 13.86 -4.29
N PRO A 247 -3.19 13.43 -3.34
CA PRO A 247 -3.63 13.24 -1.98
C PRO A 247 -3.98 14.62 -1.36
N LEU A 248 -5.26 15.00 -1.42
CA LEU A 248 -5.85 16.25 -0.89
C LEU A 248 -5.61 16.50 0.62
N ARG A 249 -4.94 15.56 1.31
CA ARG A 249 -4.68 15.58 2.75
C ARG A 249 -3.28 16.04 3.11
N LEU A 250 -2.41 16.25 2.13
CA LEU A 250 -1.11 16.86 2.39
C LEU A 250 -1.32 18.37 2.63
N PRO A 251 -0.70 18.94 3.68
CA PRO A 251 -0.85 20.36 4.02
C PRO A 251 -0.43 21.28 2.86
N PHE A 252 0.47 20.79 2.01
CA PHE A 252 1.05 21.52 0.88
C PHE A 252 0.05 21.81 -0.23
N GLY A 253 -0.97 20.97 -0.47
CA GLY A 253 -1.96 21.24 -1.53
C GLY A 253 -2.76 22.54 -1.31
N ARG A 254 -2.93 22.96 -0.06
CA ARG A 254 -3.74 24.15 0.29
C ARG A 254 -3.09 25.49 -0.06
N THR A 255 -1.78 25.50 -0.34
CA THR A 255 -1.08 26.73 -0.71
C THR A 255 -1.15 27.02 -2.21
N ASP A 256 -1.56 26.07 -3.04
CA ASP A 256 -1.74 26.28 -4.48
C ASP A 256 -3.12 26.92 -4.75
N PRO A 257 -3.18 28.17 -5.26
CA PRO A 257 -4.46 28.83 -5.57
C PRO A 257 -5.26 28.08 -6.64
N ASP A 258 -4.58 27.36 -7.54
CA ASP A 258 -5.23 26.62 -8.63
C ASP A 258 -5.90 25.32 -8.12
N LEU A 259 -5.51 24.79 -6.95
CA LEU A 259 -6.19 23.64 -6.31
C LEU A 259 -7.47 24.08 -5.56
N ALA A 260 -7.42 25.25 -4.90
CA ALA A 260 -8.55 25.80 -4.14
C ALA A 260 -9.73 26.17 -5.07
N ASP A 261 -9.42 26.78 -6.21
CA ASP A 261 -10.39 27.09 -7.26
C ASP A 261 -10.89 25.85 -8.03
N GLY A 262 -10.06 24.79 -8.12
CA GLY A 262 -10.38 23.51 -8.74
C GLY A 262 -11.46 22.69 -8.03
N MET A 263 -11.78 22.98 -6.76
CA MET A 263 -12.93 22.38 -6.08
C MET A 263 -14.27 22.68 -6.77
N ASN A 264 -14.37 23.79 -7.51
CA ASN A 264 -15.57 24.14 -8.29
C ASN A 264 -15.66 23.40 -9.65
N THR A 265 -14.60 22.71 -10.07
CA THR A 265 -14.51 21.95 -11.34
C THR A 265 -14.84 20.45 -11.18
N ILE A 266 -14.99 19.95 -9.95
CA ILE A 266 -15.37 18.55 -9.65
C ILE A 266 -16.90 18.33 -9.80
N LEU A 267 -17.70 19.38 -9.61
CA LEU A 267 -19.16 19.36 -9.70
C LEU A 267 -19.75 19.09 -11.10
N PRO A 268 -19.15 19.51 -12.23
CA PRO A 268 -19.66 19.18 -13.57
C PRO A 268 -19.37 17.72 -14.00
N LEU A 269 -18.40 17.03 -13.40
CA LEU A 269 -18.06 15.64 -13.76
C LEU A 269 -18.97 14.60 -13.08
N THR A 270 -19.57 14.96 -11.94
CA THR A 270 -20.63 14.17 -11.28
C THR A 270 -21.93 14.14 -12.09
N MET A 271 -22.10 15.08 -13.03
CA MET A 271 -23.18 15.09 -14.03
C MET A 271 -22.84 14.35 -15.33
N LYS A 272 -21.94 13.36 -15.30
CA LYS A 272 -21.84 12.44 -16.44
C LYS A 272 -23.20 11.73 -16.56
N PRO A 273 -23.97 11.94 -17.65
CA PRO A 273 -25.29 11.35 -17.77
C PRO A 273 -25.14 9.84 -17.61
N VAL A 274 -26.04 9.26 -16.80
CA VAL A 274 -26.20 7.81 -16.64
C VAL A 274 -25.99 7.18 -18.02
N PRO A 275 -25.10 6.17 -18.21
CA PRO A 275 -25.09 5.45 -19.46
C PRO A 275 -26.49 4.90 -19.61
N ALA A 276 -27.27 5.53 -20.49
CA ALA A 276 -28.61 5.11 -20.80
C ALA A 276 -28.53 3.61 -21.02
N PHE A 277 -29.38 2.87 -20.32
CA PHE A 277 -29.49 1.44 -20.48
C PHE A 277 -29.71 1.22 -21.99
N ASN A 278 -28.66 0.89 -22.74
CA ASN A 278 -28.76 0.67 -24.16
C ASN A 278 -29.68 -0.53 -24.31
N ARG A 279 -30.97 -0.26 -24.57
CA ARG A 279 -31.84 -1.20 -25.23
C ARG A 279 -31.09 -1.54 -26.51
N GLU A 280 -30.75 -2.80 -26.67
CA GLU A 280 -30.45 -3.32 -27.99
C GLU A 280 -31.64 -2.93 -28.86
N ALA A 281 -31.43 -1.92 -29.70
CA ALA A 281 -32.38 -1.49 -30.70
C ALA A 281 -32.44 -2.63 -31.72
N GLY A 282 -33.29 -3.62 -31.45
CA GLY A 282 -33.81 -4.52 -32.46
C GLY A 282 -34.58 -3.66 -33.44
N ALA A 283 -33.94 -3.32 -34.55
CA ALA A 283 -34.60 -2.78 -35.72
C ALA A 283 -35.63 -3.83 -36.19
N GLY A 284 -36.87 -3.66 -35.76
CA GLY A 284 -38.01 -4.47 -36.13
C GLY A 284 -39.15 -3.54 -36.48
N THR A 285 -39.46 -3.49 -37.77
CA THR A 285 -40.61 -2.85 -38.41
C THR A 285 -41.91 -3.10 -37.62
N THR A 286 -42.56 -2.03 -37.14
CA THR A 286 -43.92 -2.09 -36.58
C THR A 286 -44.97 -1.99 -37.70
N PRO A 287 -45.96 -2.89 -37.78
CA PRO A 287 -47.24 -2.61 -38.43
C PRO A 287 -48.13 -1.78 -37.49
N ALA A 288 -48.79 -0.77 -38.03
CA ALA A 288 -49.55 0.26 -37.30
C ALA A 288 -50.86 -0.21 -36.62
N SER A 289 -51.14 -1.52 -36.56
CA SER A 289 -52.38 -2.08 -35.98
C SER A 289 -52.23 -2.66 -34.56
N ALA A 290 -51.02 -2.69 -33.99
CA ALA A 290 -50.74 -3.29 -32.66
C ALA A 290 -50.63 -2.28 -31.50
N SER A 291 -50.78 -0.97 -31.73
CA SER A 291 -50.59 0.08 -30.72
C SER A 291 -51.67 0.09 -29.63
N ALA A 292 -52.95 -0.15 -29.98
CA ALA A 292 -54.06 -0.09 -29.03
C ALA A 292 -54.08 -1.23 -27.99
N ASP A 293 -53.59 -2.42 -28.35
CA ASP A 293 -53.45 -3.54 -27.41
C ASP A 293 -52.21 -3.42 -26.52
N GLY A 294 -51.13 -2.84 -27.06
CA GLY A 294 -49.94 -2.46 -26.28
C GLY A 294 -50.28 -1.47 -25.17
N ASP A 295 -51.00 -0.39 -25.50
CA ASP A 295 -51.37 0.66 -24.54
C ASP A 295 -52.36 0.19 -23.47
N ARG A 296 -53.22 -0.80 -23.78
CA ARG A 296 -54.11 -1.44 -22.79
C ARG A 296 -53.32 -2.35 -21.84
N MET A 297 -52.35 -3.10 -22.36
CA MET A 297 -51.48 -3.95 -21.54
C MET A 297 -50.58 -3.12 -20.62
N VAL A 298 -50.01 -2.02 -21.10
CA VAL A 298 -49.19 -1.09 -20.30
C VAL A 298 -50.00 -0.53 -19.13
N ARG A 299 -51.19 0.01 -19.38
CA ARG A 299 -52.09 0.53 -18.33
C ARG A 299 -52.52 -0.55 -17.33
N TRP A 300 -52.72 -1.79 -17.77
CA TRP A 300 -53.02 -2.91 -16.88
C TRP A 300 -51.84 -3.26 -15.96
N ILE A 301 -50.61 -3.28 -16.50
CA ILE A 301 -49.39 -3.51 -15.73
C ILE A 301 -49.19 -2.40 -14.70
N GLU A 302 -49.36 -1.13 -15.10
CA GLU A 302 -49.27 0.03 -14.22
C GLU A 302 -50.26 -0.03 -13.06
N ALA A 303 -51.54 -0.28 -13.35
CA ALA A 303 -52.58 -0.41 -12.33
C ALA A 303 -52.27 -1.52 -11.32
N ARG A 304 -51.78 -2.68 -11.77
CA ARG A 304 -51.38 -3.80 -10.90
C ARG A 304 -50.14 -3.48 -10.06
N CYS A 305 -49.20 -2.72 -10.60
CA CYS A 305 -48.02 -2.28 -9.86
C CYS A 305 -48.38 -1.23 -8.80
N GLN A 306 -49.28 -0.30 -9.13
CA GLN A 306 -49.81 0.68 -8.18
C GLN A 306 -50.60 0.00 -7.05
N GLU A 307 -51.46 -0.98 -7.37
CA GLU A 307 -52.19 -1.78 -6.38
C GLU A 307 -51.20 -2.49 -5.43
N ALA A 308 -50.12 -3.06 -5.96
CA ALA A 308 -49.09 -3.71 -5.14
C ALA A 308 -48.32 -2.74 -4.23
N LEU A 309 -48.08 -1.50 -4.66
CA LEU A 309 -47.47 -0.44 -3.85
C LEU A 309 -48.40 0.00 -2.71
N GLN A 310 -49.68 0.23 -3.01
CA GLN A 310 -50.70 0.59 -2.01
C GLN A 310 -50.94 -0.54 -0.98
N GLN A 311 -50.96 -1.80 -1.43
CA GLN A 311 -51.07 -2.95 -0.53
C GLN A 311 -49.85 -3.09 0.39
N ALA A 312 -48.66 -2.75 -0.10
CA ALA A 312 -47.45 -2.84 0.71
C ALA A 312 -47.39 -1.77 1.81
N SER A 313 -47.84 -0.54 1.53
CA SER A 313 -47.88 0.53 2.54
C SER A 313 -48.94 0.28 3.63
N ALA A 314 -50.00 -0.48 3.32
CA ALA A 314 -51.06 -0.85 4.27
C ALA A 314 -50.68 -1.96 5.27
N LEU A 315 -49.51 -2.62 5.11
CA LEU A 315 -49.16 -3.78 5.95
C LEU A 315 -48.77 -3.37 7.37
N THR A 316 -49.59 -3.80 8.34
CA THR A 316 -49.35 -3.61 9.78
C THR A 316 -48.54 -4.74 10.43
N ARG A 317 -47.93 -4.37 11.57
CA ARG A 317 -46.79 -4.93 12.31
C ARG A 317 -46.97 -6.33 12.96
N LYS A 318 -47.58 -7.33 12.31
CA LYS A 318 -47.72 -8.69 12.90
C LYS A 318 -46.85 -9.76 12.22
N PRO A 319 -45.81 -10.31 12.89
CA PRO A 319 -44.97 -11.36 12.34
C PRO A 319 -45.60 -12.73 12.58
N ASN A 320 -46.04 -13.40 11.51
CA ASN A 320 -46.40 -14.81 11.57
C ASN A 320 -45.20 -15.65 11.10
N TRP A 321 -44.59 -16.41 12.01
CA TRP A 321 -43.29 -17.09 11.81
C TRP A 321 -43.29 -18.09 10.64
N LEU A 322 -44.41 -18.80 10.41
CA LEU A 322 -44.60 -19.71 9.27
C LEU A 322 -44.48 -18.98 7.93
N VAL A 323 -44.99 -17.76 7.84
CA VAL A 323 -44.92 -16.96 6.61
C VAL A 323 -43.57 -16.22 6.48
N SER A 324 -42.77 -16.16 7.54
CA SER A 324 -41.38 -15.71 7.47
C SER A 324 -40.46 -16.80 6.89
N GLY A 325 -40.67 -18.05 7.30
CA GLY A 325 -39.93 -19.21 6.78
C GLY A 325 -40.15 -19.44 5.28
N TRP A 326 -41.42 -19.47 4.84
CA TRP A 326 -41.77 -19.64 3.43
C TRP A 326 -41.22 -18.52 2.53
N ARG A 327 -41.27 -17.26 3.00
CA ARG A 327 -40.74 -16.10 2.26
C ARG A 327 -39.21 -16.02 2.24
N ALA A 328 -38.51 -16.48 3.28
CA ALA A 328 -37.05 -16.58 3.28
C ALA A 328 -36.55 -17.67 2.32
N LEU A 329 -37.31 -18.75 2.17
CA LEU A 329 -37.07 -19.80 1.19
C LEU A 329 -37.29 -19.27 -0.25
N VAL A 330 -38.38 -18.52 -0.47
CA VAL A 330 -38.62 -17.80 -1.73
C VAL A 330 -37.51 -16.78 -2.03
N GLY A 331 -37.01 -16.03 -1.04
CA GLY A 331 -35.90 -15.08 -1.21
C GLY A 331 -34.52 -15.71 -1.46
N ARG A 332 -34.32 -16.99 -1.14
CA ARG A 332 -33.13 -17.76 -1.60
C ARG A 332 -33.32 -18.30 -3.02
N LEU A 333 -34.56 -18.53 -3.42
CA LEU A 333 -34.93 -19.00 -4.75
C LEU A 333 -35.14 -17.87 -5.76
N THR A 334 -35.30 -16.60 -5.35
CA THR A 334 -35.43 -15.43 -6.24
C THR A 334 -34.31 -15.29 -7.28
N PRO A 335 -33.01 -15.45 -6.97
CA PRO A 335 -31.96 -15.39 -8.00
C PRO A 335 -32.03 -16.58 -8.96
N VAL A 336 -32.47 -17.75 -8.48
CA VAL A 336 -32.68 -18.96 -9.31
C VAL A 336 -33.90 -18.77 -10.22
N MET A 337 -34.97 -18.15 -9.72
CA MET A 337 -36.16 -17.79 -10.48
C MET A 337 -35.87 -16.70 -11.52
N GLU A 338 -35.06 -15.69 -11.19
CA GLU A 338 -34.58 -14.70 -12.17
C GLU A 338 -33.71 -15.34 -13.23
N TRP A 339 -32.80 -16.24 -12.84
CA TRP A 339 -31.97 -16.99 -13.78
C TRP A 339 -32.81 -17.88 -14.68
N LEU A 340 -33.80 -18.60 -14.13
CA LEU A 340 -34.74 -19.42 -14.90
C LEU A 340 -35.58 -18.58 -15.87
N VAL A 341 -36.18 -17.47 -15.40
CA VAL A 341 -36.99 -16.57 -16.23
C VAL A 341 -36.14 -15.97 -17.36
N THR A 342 -34.91 -15.55 -17.08
CA THR A 342 -34.00 -14.98 -18.11
C THR A 342 -33.45 -16.05 -19.06
N LEU A 343 -33.25 -17.29 -18.61
CA LEU A 343 -32.86 -18.43 -19.45
C LEU A 343 -33.99 -18.85 -20.40
N LEU A 344 -35.24 -18.86 -19.92
CA LEU A 344 -36.45 -19.18 -20.67
C LEU A 344 -36.86 -18.10 -21.68
N GLU A 345 -36.33 -16.88 -21.57
CA GLU A 345 -36.52 -15.79 -22.55
C GLU A 345 -35.53 -15.81 -23.72
N ARG A 346 -34.37 -16.49 -23.58
CA ARG A 346 -33.36 -16.59 -24.65
C ARG A 346 -33.91 -17.12 -25.99
N PRO A 347 -34.80 -18.13 -26.04
CA PRO A 347 -35.36 -18.59 -27.32
C PRO A 347 -36.45 -17.66 -27.88
N ALA A 348 -37.20 -16.94 -27.04
CA ALA A 348 -38.28 -16.04 -27.49
C ALA A 348 -37.73 -14.74 -28.11
N VAL A 349 -36.64 -14.20 -27.57
CA VAL A 349 -35.95 -13.02 -28.11
C VAL A 349 -35.22 -13.35 -29.42
N ALA A 350 -34.75 -14.59 -29.61
CA ALA A 350 -34.10 -15.04 -30.85
C ALA A 350 -35.08 -15.22 -32.04
N HIS A 351 -36.38 -15.41 -31.79
CA HIS A 351 -37.41 -15.68 -32.81
C HIS A 351 -38.31 -14.47 -33.13
N GLY A 352 -37.96 -13.25 -32.70
CA GLY A 352 -38.63 -12.03 -33.14
C GLY A 352 -40.12 -11.89 -32.74
N HIS A 353 -40.62 -12.67 -31.76
CA HIS A 353 -41.97 -12.51 -31.25
C HIS A 353 -41.97 -11.43 -30.15
N GLY A 354 -42.61 -10.28 -30.41
CA GLY A 354 -42.60 -9.10 -29.54
C GLY A 354 -43.41 -9.20 -28.24
N ALA A 355 -44.03 -10.34 -27.94
CA ALA A 355 -44.86 -10.52 -26.74
C ALA A 355 -44.22 -11.56 -25.79
N SER A 356 -43.84 -11.11 -24.58
CA SER A 356 -43.46 -12.04 -23.51
C SER A 356 -44.64 -12.97 -23.18
N PRO A 357 -44.45 -14.29 -23.00
CA PRO A 357 -45.53 -15.19 -22.61
C PRO A 357 -46.23 -14.72 -21.33
N GLY A 358 -47.56 -14.78 -21.25
CA GLY A 358 -48.33 -14.25 -20.11
C GLY A 358 -47.95 -14.84 -18.74
N TRP A 359 -47.38 -16.05 -18.70
CA TRP A 359 -46.86 -16.64 -17.48
C TRP A 359 -45.56 -15.96 -16.99
N VAL A 360 -44.72 -15.46 -17.90
CA VAL A 360 -43.50 -14.69 -17.58
C VAL A 360 -43.87 -13.35 -16.95
N LEU A 361 -44.88 -12.67 -17.52
CA LEU A 361 -45.41 -11.43 -16.98
C LEU A 361 -45.98 -11.65 -15.56
N ASN A 362 -46.75 -12.71 -15.35
CA ASN A 362 -47.26 -13.08 -14.03
C ASN A 362 -46.14 -13.43 -13.03
N ALA A 363 -45.09 -14.12 -13.46
CA ALA A 363 -43.94 -14.42 -12.61
C ALA A 363 -43.20 -13.15 -12.19
N ARG A 364 -43.00 -12.20 -13.12
CA ARG A 364 -42.37 -10.91 -12.86
C ARG A 364 -43.22 -10.02 -11.94
N LEU A 365 -44.55 -9.98 -12.12
CA LEU A 365 -45.46 -9.29 -11.19
C LEU A 365 -45.40 -9.88 -9.77
N ARG A 366 -45.28 -11.21 -9.63
CA ARG A 366 -45.07 -11.85 -8.32
C ARG A 366 -43.73 -11.47 -7.69
N LEU A 367 -42.66 -11.41 -8.49
CA LEU A 367 -41.33 -10.98 -8.03
C LEU A 367 -41.33 -9.49 -7.63
N PHE A 368 -42.01 -8.64 -8.39
CA PHE A 368 -42.21 -7.22 -8.08
C PHE A 368 -42.95 -7.03 -6.76
N ARG A 369 -44.09 -7.71 -6.58
CA ARG A 369 -44.87 -7.67 -5.33
C ARG A 369 -44.03 -8.16 -4.15
N HIS A 370 -43.29 -9.25 -4.33
CA HIS A 370 -42.39 -9.77 -3.30
C HIS A 370 -41.31 -8.75 -2.93
N GLY A 371 -40.64 -8.15 -3.91
CA GLY A 371 -39.57 -7.16 -3.71
C GLY A 371 -40.03 -5.93 -2.92
N ILE A 372 -41.20 -5.38 -3.24
CA ILE A 372 -41.77 -4.23 -2.50
C ILE A 372 -42.13 -4.64 -1.07
N HIS A 373 -42.76 -5.80 -0.89
CA HIS A 373 -43.15 -6.28 0.44
C HIS A 373 -41.93 -6.54 1.33
N THR A 374 -40.84 -7.07 0.77
CA THR A 374 -39.59 -7.28 1.52
C THR A 374 -38.89 -5.97 1.79
N ALA A 375 -38.94 -5.00 0.86
CA ALA A 375 -38.38 -3.67 1.07
C ALA A 375 -39.06 -2.92 2.22
N PHE A 376 -40.40 -2.83 2.22
CA PHE A 376 -41.15 -2.15 3.27
C PHE A 376 -40.93 -2.77 4.66
N ARG A 377 -40.82 -4.10 4.73
CA ARG A 377 -40.49 -4.76 5.99
C ARG A 377 -39.05 -4.54 6.44
N ALA A 378 -38.11 -4.49 5.50
CA ALA A 378 -36.72 -4.19 5.82
C ALA A 378 -36.59 -2.76 6.35
N GLU A 379 -37.28 -1.80 5.72
CA GLU A 379 -37.39 -0.41 6.19
C GLU A 379 -37.95 -0.35 7.62
N MET A 380 -39.07 -1.04 7.88
CA MET A 380 -39.67 -1.15 9.22
C MET A 380 -38.78 -1.83 10.26
N ALA A 381 -37.85 -2.69 9.83
CA ALA A 381 -36.87 -3.35 10.67
C ALA A 381 -35.58 -2.53 10.86
N GLY A 382 -35.51 -1.30 10.33
CA GLY A 382 -34.33 -0.43 10.37
C GLY A 382 -33.20 -0.88 9.43
N ARG A 383 -33.51 -1.75 8.46
CA ARG A 383 -32.55 -2.31 7.48
C ARG A 383 -32.64 -1.61 6.12
N TYR A 384 -32.21 -0.36 6.08
CA TYR A 384 -32.40 0.53 4.93
C TYR A 384 -31.64 0.11 3.67
N GLY A 385 -30.40 -0.41 3.79
CA GLY A 385 -29.63 -0.88 2.64
C GLY A 385 -30.25 -2.10 1.96
N VAL A 386 -30.82 -3.02 2.76
CA VAL A 386 -31.62 -4.15 2.26
C VAL A 386 -32.91 -3.67 1.58
N ALA A 387 -33.57 -2.66 2.15
CA ALA A 387 -34.77 -2.06 1.56
C ALA A 387 -34.47 -1.45 0.17
N LEU A 388 -33.41 -0.63 0.07
CA LEU A 388 -32.95 -0.05 -1.19
C LEU A 388 -32.63 -1.13 -2.23
N HIS A 389 -31.91 -2.18 -1.83
CA HIS A 389 -31.59 -3.29 -2.74
C HIS A 389 -32.85 -3.92 -3.36
N HIS A 390 -33.85 -4.24 -2.52
CA HIS A 390 -35.09 -4.85 -3.01
C HIS A 390 -35.96 -3.89 -3.84
N LEU A 391 -35.97 -2.59 -3.53
CA LEU A 391 -36.60 -1.58 -4.38
C LEU A 391 -35.92 -1.47 -5.76
N GLY A 392 -34.60 -1.63 -5.82
CA GLY A 392 -33.85 -1.69 -7.09
C GLY A 392 -34.24 -2.87 -7.94
N MET A 393 -34.37 -4.05 -7.31
CA MET A 393 -34.84 -5.26 -7.98
C MET A 393 -36.27 -5.07 -8.50
N ALA A 394 -37.18 -4.50 -7.69
CA ALA A 394 -38.54 -4.19 -8.13
C ALA A 394 -38.55 -3.21 -9.32
N ARG A 395 -37.77 -2.12 -9.27
CA ARG A 395 -37.62 -1.17 -10.38
C ARG A 395 -37.15 -1.87 -11.65
N ARG A 396 -36.10 -2.70 -11.58
CA ARG A 396 -35.60 -3.47 -12.75
C ARG A 396 -36.66 -4.40 -13.35
N GLN A 397 -37.46 -5.06 -12.51
CA GLN A 397 -38.54 -5.91 -12.98
C GLN A 397 -39.61 -5.07 -13.70
N TYR A 398 -39.96 -3.89 -13.18
CA TYR A 398 -40.87 -2.96 -13.83
C TYR A 398 -40.35 -2.50 -15.21
N TRP A 399 -39.10 -2.05 -15.31
CA TRP A 399 -38.46 -1.64 -16.58
C TRP A 399 -38.40 -2.75 -17.63
N ARG A 400 -38.41 -4.02 -17.21
CA ARG A 400 -38.47 -5.17 -18.12
C ARG A 400 -39.89 -5.56 -18.53
N MET A 401 -40.90 -5.12 -17.79
CA MET A 401 -42.33 -5.37 -18.09
C MET A 401 -42.95 -4.25 -18.95
N ALA A 402 -42.50 -3.01 -18.81
CA ALA A 402 -43.05 -1.86 -19.53
C ALA A 402 -42.23 -1.52 -20.82
N PRO A 403 -42.81 -1.61 -22.04
CA PRO A 403 -42.27 -0.91 -23.21
C PRO A 403 -42.41 0.61 -23.03
N THR A 404 -41.42 1.39 -23.47
CA THR A 404 -41.55 2.86 -23.45
C THR A 404 -42.52 3.31 -24.54
N PRO A 405 -43.34 4.35 -24.32
CA PRO A 405 -44.07 4.99 -25.42
C PRO A 405 -43.09 5.50 -26.49
N PRO A 406 -43.47 5.52 -27.77
CA PRO A 406 -42.60 5.99 -28.85
C PRO A 406 -42.22 7.47 -28.63
N ALA A 407 -40.94 7.77 -28.87
CA ALA A 407 -40.37 9.11 -28.77
C ALA A 407 -41.01 10.03 -29.83
N GLY A 408 -42.09 10.71 -29.46
CA GLY A 408 -42.83 11.63 -30.32
C GLY A 408 -43.67 12.67 -29.59
N GLU A 409 -43.98 12.47 -28.31
CA GLU A 409 -44.66 13.48 -27.50
C GLU A 409 -43.76 13.92 -26.35
N SER A 410 -43.09 15.05 -26.58
CA SER A 410 -42.43 15.85 -25.54
C SER A 410 -43.46 16.38 -24.55
N GLY A 411 -43.57 15.74 -23.39
CA GLY A 411 -44.25 16.26 -22.20
C GLY A 411 -44.24 15.27 -21.04
N ASP A 412 -43.41 15.53 -20.01
CA ASP A 412 -43.56 15.19 -18.58
C ASP A 412 -44.16 13.84 -18.12
N GLY A 413 -44.21 12.83 -18.98
CA GLY A 413 -44.76 11.52 -18.68
C GLY A 413 -43.76 10.57 -18.04
N GLU A 414 -43.18 10.90 -16.87
CA GLU A 414 -42.66 9.81 -16.02
C GLU A 414 -43.86 9.00 -15.49
N ASP A 415 -43.92 7.71 -15.85
CA ASP A 415 -44.92 6.76 -15.34
C ASP A 415 -45.15 6.95 -13.83
N ALA A 416 -46.40 6.99 -13.37
CA ALA A 416 -46.70 7.22 -11.95
C ALA A 416 -46.03 6.20 -11.00
N VAL A 417 -45.76 4.97 -11.48
CA VAL A 417 -45.05 3.93 -10.72
C VAL A 417 -43.56 4.24 -10.58
N THR A 418 -42.91 4.80 -11.61
CA THR A 418 -41.47 5.14 -11.54
C THR A 418 -41.23 6.33 -10.62
N ARG A 419 -42.12 7.33 -10.63
CA ARG A 419 -42.12 8.44 -9.66
C ARG A 419 -42.32 7.97 -8.23
N ALA A 420 -43.34 7.16 -7.96
CA ALA A 420 -43.59 6.63 -6.61
C ALA A 420 -42.41 5.78 -6.06
N LEU A 421 -41.75 5.01 -6.93
CA LEU A 421 -40.55 4.26 -6.55
C LEU A 421 -39.34 5.18 -6.31
N ALA A 422 -39.19 6.27 -7.07
CA ALA A 422 -38.11 7.23 -6.91
C ALA A 422 -38.26 8.08 -5.64
N GLU A 423 -39.47 8.58 -5.35
CA GLU A 423 -39.81 9.29 -4.11
C GLU A 423 -39.50 8.41 -2.89
N ARG A 424 -39.98 7.17 -2.90
CA ARG A 424 -39.73 6.24 -1.78
C ARG A 424 -38.25 5.90 -1.61
N GLN A 425 -37.49 5.84 -2.70
CA GLN A 425 -36.04 5.66 -2.65
C GLN A 425 -35.37 6.86 -1.97
N HIS A 426 -35.76 8.09 -2.34
CA HIS A 426 -35.24 9.31 -1.75
C HIS A 426 -35.53 9.37 -0.24
N GLU A 427 -36.76 9.08 0.17
CA GLU A 427 -37.16 9.02 1.60
C GLU A 427 -36.29 8.04 2.41
N ILE A 428 -35.98 6.86 1.86
CA ILE A 428 -35.16 5.86 2.55
C ILE A 428 -33.69 6.30 2.65
N VAL A 429 -33.16 6.96 1.62
CA VAL A 429 -31.79 7.52 1.62
C VAL A 429 -31.68 8.62 2.67
N GLU A 430 -32.64 9.54 2.68
CA GLU A 430 -32.72 10.64 3.64
C GLU A 430 -32.87 10.11 5.07
N ALA A 431 -33.75 9.12 5.28
CA ALA A 431 -33.93 8.47 6.58
C ALA A 431 -32.65 7.78 7.07
N LEU A 432 -31.91 7.08 6.20
CA LEU A 432 -30.61 6.46 6.56
C LEU A 432 -29.59 7.54 6.96
N ALA A 433 -29.45 8.61 6.16
CA ALA A 433 -28.50 9.67 6.43
C ALA A 433 -28.81 10.40 7.75
N HIS A 434 -30.07 10.77 7.97
CA HIS A 434 -30.51 11.45 9.20
C HIS A 434 -30.45 10.56 10.44
N THR A 435 -30.83 9.28 10.34
CA THR A 435 -30.74 8.36 11.49
C THR A 435 -29.29 8.09 11.88
N LEU A 436 -28.38 7.98 10.91
CA LEU A 436 -26.95 7.83 11.16
C LEU A 436 -26.39 9.12 11.80
N ALA A 437 -26.78 10.28 11.28
CA ALA A 437 -26.40 11.58 11.85
C ALA A 437 -26.91 11.78 13.28
N ALA A 438 -28.15 11.39 13.57
CA ALA A 438 -28.75 11.49 14.90
C ALA A 438 -28.09 10.54 15.91
N THR A 439 -27.76 9.32 15.49
CA THR A 439 -27.15 8.30 16.38
C THR A 439 -25.75 8.71 16.84
N TRP A 440 -24.97 9.33 15.95
CA TRP A 440 -23.57 9.69 16.21
C TRP A 440 -23.31 11.20 16.37
N LYS A 441 -24.35 12.04 16.31
CA LYS A 441 -24.31 13.51 16.43
C LYS A 441 -23.38 14.17 15.39
N LEU A 442 -23.58 13.86 14.11
CA LEU A 442 -22.86 14.49 12.99
C LEU A 442 -23.27 15.96 12.80
N ASP A 443 -22.36 16.75 12.24
CA ASP A 443 -22.63 18.10 11.77
C ASP A 443 -23.52 18.12 10.51
N ALA A 444 -24.25 19.22 10.31
CA ALA A 444 -25.16 19.37 9.18
C ALA A 444 -24.45 19.29 7.82
N ARG A 445 -23.20 19.78 7.73
CA ARG A 445 -22.40 19.73 6.50
C ARG A 445 -22.02 18.29 6.15
N SER A 446 -21.45 17.52 7.08
CA SER A 446 -21.12 16.11 6.85
C SER A 446 -22.36 15.26 6.56
N THR A 447 -23.52 15.60 7.13
CA THR A 447 -24.79 14.89 6.87
C THR A 447 -25.22 15.05 5.40
N ARG A 448 -25.14 16.27 4.84
CA ARG A 448 -25.44 16.50 3.41
C ARG A 448 -24.47 15.76 2.48
N ILE A 449 -23.17 15.74 2.82
CA ILE A 449 -22.16 15.01 2.03
C ILE A 449 -22.41 13.50 2.11
N LEU A 450 -22.84 12.99 3.27
CA LEU A 450 -23.19 11.58 3.45
C LEU A 450 -24.45 11.20 2.66
N GLU A 451 -25.45 12.08 2.60
CA GLU A 451 -26.64 11.90 1.77
C GLU A 451 -26.28 11.81 0.29
N GLN A 452 -25.45 12.75 -0.20
CA GLN A 452 -24.92 12.72 -1.58
C GLN A 452 -24.11 11.44 -1.87
N LEU A 453 -23.32 10.96 -0.90
CA LEU A 453 -22.61 9.69 -1.01
C LEU A 453 -23.58 8.52 -1.19
N ILE A 454 -24.61 8.42 -0.33
CA ILE A 454 -25.60 7.34 -0.38
C ILE A 454 -26.36 7.38 -1.71
N HIS A 455 -26.75 8.57 -2.18
CA HIS A 455 -27.39 8.75 -3.48
C HIS A 455 -26.50 8.28 -4.63
N ARG A 456 -25.21 8.66 -4.63
CA ARG A 456 -24.27 8.26 -5.67
C ARG A 456 -24.00 6.75 -5.70
N LEU A 457 -23.80 6.15 -4.51
CA LEU A 457 -23.61 4.70 -4.37
C LEU A 457 -24.81 3.92 -4.92
N TRP A 458 -26.01 4.48 -4.73
CA TRP A 458 -27.23 3.90 -5.24
C TRP A 458 -27.30 3.95 -6.78
N ASP A 459 -27.14 5.13 -7.38
CA ASP A 459 -27.27 5.32 -8.83
C ASP A 459 -26.36 4.38 -9.63
N GLU A 460 -25.14 4.15 -9.15
CA GLU A 460 -24.22 3.18 -9.76
C GLU A 460 -24.57 1.71 -9.45
N SER A 461 -25.10 1.42 -8.25
CA SER A 461 -25.59 0.07 -7.94
C SER A 461 -26.79 -0.33 -8.80
N ALA A 462 -27.63 0.64 -9.19
CA ALA A 462 -28.79 0.44 -10.06
C ALA A 462 -28.36 0.06 -11.49
N THR A 463 -27.23 0.56 -11.98
CA THR A 463 -26.67 0.22 -13.31
C THR A 463 -25.90 -1.10 -13.34
N ALA A 464 -25.35 -1.56 -12.21
CA ALA A 464 -24.58 -2.80 -12.14
C ALA A 464 -25.44 -4.08 -12.25
N ARG A 465 -25.22 -4.89 -13.29
CA ARG A 465 -25.97 -6.13 -13.63
C ARG A 465 -26.01 -7.24 -12.57
N LEU A 466 -25.23 -7.16 -11.49
CA LEU A 466 -25.10 -8.23 -10.49
C LEU A 466 -25.43 -7.73 -9.08
N ALA A 467 -26.19 -8.53 -8.32
CA ALA A 467 -26.58 -8.27 -6.92
C ALA A 467 -25.39 -8.10 -5.96
N THR A 468 -24.17 -8.45 -6.39
CA THR A 468 -22.94 -8.45 -5.59
C THR A 468 -22.00 -7.29 -5.95
N SER A 469 -22.53 -6.10 -6.23
CA SER A 469 -21.73 -4.90 -6.51
C SER A 469 -20.97 -4.39 -5.27
N PRO A 470 -19.73 -3.88 -5.40
CA PRO A 470 -19.00 -3.22 -4.31
C PRO A 470 -19.80 -2.11 -3.61
N CYS A 471 -20.60 -1.34 -4.36
CA CYS A 471 -21.42 -0.24 -3.83
C CYS A 471 -22.52 -0.73 -2.88
N SER A 472 -23.18 -1.88 -3.18
CA SER A 472 -24.22 -2.44 -2.30
C SER A 472 -23.64 -2.98 -1.00
N ARG A 473 -22.39 -3.46 -1.02
CA ARG A 473 -21.67 -3.86 0.19
C ARG A 473 -21.32 -2.66 1.05
N LEU A 474 -20.94 -1.53 0.44
CA LEU A 474 -20.64 -0.30 1.17
C LEU A 474 -21.89 0.30 1.81
N LEU A 475 -23.02 0.35 1.09
CA LEU A 475 -24.32 0.74 1.66
C LEU A 475 -24.69 -0.13 2.86
N ARG A 476 -24.47 -1.45 2.75
CA ARG A 476 -24.68 -2.37 3.85
C ARG A 476 -23.74 -2.07 5.01
N ASP A 477 -22.46 -1.78 4.77
CA ASP A 477 -21.52 -1.43 5.85
C ASP A 477 -21.95 -0.13 6.58
N LEU A 478 -22.52 0.86 5.88
CA LEU A 478 -23.13 2.06 6.49
C LEU A 478 -24.35 1.72 7.35
N GLU A 479 -25.21 0.83 6.86
CA GLU A 479 -26.33 0.28 7.64
C GLU A 479 -25.85 -0.44 8.91
N TRP A 480 -24.78 -1.25 8.80
CA TRP A 480 -24.18 -1.93 9.96
C TRP A 480 -23.68 -0.92 11.00
N ILE A 481 -23.04 0.18 10.59
CA ILE A 481 -22.57 1.22 11.52
C ILE A 481 -23.73 1.84 12.32
N PHE A 482 -24.87 2.07 11.67
CA PHE A 482 -26.08 2.56 12.33
C PHE A 482 -26.65 1.53 13.32
N LEU A 483 -26.88 0.30 12.87
CA LEU A 483 -27.45 -0.76 13.71
C LEU A 483 -26.57 -0.99 14.94
N GLU A 484 -25.27 -1.11 14.73
CA GLU A 484 -24.30 -1.38 15.77
C GLU A 484 -24.21 -0.29 16.84
N GLY A 485 -24.50 0.97 16.47
CA GLY A 485 -24.60 2.09 17.42
C GLY A 485 -25.80 2.01 18.36
N ARG A 486 -26.82 1.21 18.02
CA ARG A 486 -28.03 0.98 18.83
C ARG A 486 -28.01 -0.33 19.60
N MET A 487 -27.25 -1.32 19.15
CA MET A 487 -27.26 -2.66 19.74
C MET A 487 -26.52 -2.69 21.08
N GLU A 488 -27.20 -3.20 22.11
CA GLU A 488 -26.57 -3.56 23.38
C GLU A 488 -26.17 -5.04 23.38
N TYR A 489 -24.88 -5.28 23.58
CA TYR A 489 -24.29 -6.61 23.58
C TYR A 489 -24.17 -7.19 24.99
N TYR A 490 -24.34 -8.50 25.08
CA TYR A 490 -24.09 -9.26 26.30
C TYR A 490 -23.53 -10.64 26.00
N ARG A 491 -22.94 -11.26 27.01
CA ARG A 491 -22.46 -12.65 26.96
C ARG A 491 -23.03 -13.43 28.14
N LEU A 492 -23.48 -14.64 27.86
CA LEU A 492 -23.89 -15.59 28.90
C LEU A 492 -22.66 -16.34 29.41
N GLN A 493 -22.53 -16.48 30.73
CA GLN A 493 -21.42 -17.20 31.36
C GLN A 493 -21.93 -18.34 32.25
N PRO A 494 -22.53 -19.40 31.66
CA PRO A 494 -23.18 -20.46 32.43
C PRO A 494 -22.20 -21.20 33.35
N PHE A 495 -21.00 -21.51 32.87
CA PHE A 495 -19.98 -22.22 33.66
C PHE A 495 -19.43 -21.39 34.82
N VAL A 496 -19.26 -20.08 34.63
CA VAL A 496 -18.76 -19.18 35.68
C VAL A 496 -19.83 -18.98 36.75
N TRP A 497 -21.09 -18.85 36.33
CA TRP A 497 -22.23 -18.81 37.24
C TRP A 497 -22.34 -20.11 38.06
N LEU A 498 -22.22 -21.27 37.40
CA LEU A 498 -22.27 -22.59 38.04
C LEU A 498 -21.13 -22.78 39.05
N TRP A 499 -19.88 -22.51 38.66
CA TRP A 499 -18.71 -22.66 39.55
C TRP A 499 -18.64 -21.62 40.68
N SER A 500 -19.25 -20.44 40.50
CA SER A 500 -19.30 -19.42 41.55
C SER A 500 -20.45 -19.61 42.55
N GLY A 501 -21.25 -20.67 42.41
CA GLY A 501 -22.42 -20.92 43.25
C GLY A 501 -23.47 -19.80 43.14
N GLY A 502 -23.59 -19.19 41.96
CA GLY A 502 -24.55 -18.11 41.70
C GLY A 502 -24.12 -16.71 42.17
N ARG A 503 -22.90 -16.53 42.69
CA ARG A 503 -22.40 -15.21 43.14
C ARG A 503 -22.09 -14.24 42.00
N GLN A 504 -21.79 -14.74 40.80
CA GLN A 504 -21.54 -13.92 39.62
C GLN A 504 -22.75 -13.93 38.68
N SER A 505 -23.05 -12.81 38.02
CA SER A 505 -24.21 -12.71 37.14
C SER A 505 -24.09 -13.60 35.89
N LEU A 506 -25.13 -14.37 35.58
CA LEU A 506 -25.19 -15.21 34.37
C LEU A 506 -25.05 -14.39 33.08
N ARG A 507 -25.47 -13.12 33.12
CA ARG A 507 -25.40 -12.17 32.00
C ARG A 507 -24.33 -11.10 32.26
N LEU A 508 -23.30 -11.06 31.41
CA LEU A 508 -22.27 -10.02 31.41
C LEU A 508 -22.54 -9.02 30.28
N GLY A 509 -22.78 -7.75 30.61
CA GLY A 509 -22.93 -6.67 29.62
C GLY A 509 -21.60 -6.31 28.94
N LEU A 510 -21.64 -6.04 27.64
CA LEU A 510 -20.49 -5.68 26.80
C LEU A 510 -20.68 -4.26 26.23
N PRO A 511 -20.58 -3.21 27.06
CA PRO A 511 -20.96 -1.84 26.68
C PRO A 511 -20.08 -1.24 25.57
N PHE A 512 -18.85 -1.72 25.42
CA PHE A 512 -17.88 -1.19 24.46
C PHE A 512 -17.96 -1.85 23.09
N GLN A 513 -18.64 -3.00 22.98
CA GLN A 513 -18.57 -3.82 21.79
C GLN A 513 -19.27 -3.17 20.59
N GLY A 514 -20.40 -2.49 20.82
CA GLY A 514 -21.11 -1.73 19.79
C GLY A 514 -20.24 -0.67 19.12
N PRO A 515 -19.72 0.33 19.85
CA PRO A 515 -18.85 1.35 19.27
C PRO A 515 -17.59 0.78 18.57
N LEU A 516 -17.00 -0.30 19.10
CA LEU A 516 -15.83 -0.94 18.48
C LEU A 516 -16.16 -1.64 17.16
N LYS A 517 -17.29 -2.37 17.09
CA LYS A 517 -17.77 -3.00 15.86
C LYS A 517 -18.22 -1.96 14.84
N ALA A 518 -18.81 -0.84 15.28
CA ALA A 518 -19.15 0.29 14.41
C ALA A 518 -17.88 0.88 13.79
N LEU A 519 -16.82 1.09 14.58
CA LEU A 519 -15.52 1.55 14.08
C LEU A 519 -14.88 0.55 13.10
N ARG A 520 -15.04 -0.76 13.33
CA ARG A 520 -14.60 -1.79 12.38
C ARG A 520 -15.37 -1.74 11.07
N ALA A 521 -16.71 -1.67 11.12
CA ALA A 521 -17.55 -1.56 9.94
C ALA A 521 -17.24 -0.28 9.15
N LEU A 522 -16.97 0.82 9.85
CA LEU A 522 -16.50 2.08 9.27
C LEU A 522 -15.14 1.93 8.58
N ASN A 523 -14.18 1.25 9.20
CA ASN A 523 -12.88 1.01 8.58
C ASN A 523 -13.02 0.13 7.32
N ALA A 524 -13.87 -0.91 7.37
CA ALA A 524 -14.19 -1.73 6.22
C ALA A 524 -14.86 -0.90 5.10
N ALA A 525 -15.81 -0.03 5.45
CA ALA A 525 -16.46 0.88 4.51
C ALA A 525 -15.44 1.82 3.84
N ARG A 526 -14.50 2.39 4.61
CA ARG A 526 -13.42 3.23 4.09
C ARG A 526 -12.50 2.47 3.14
N THR A 527 -12.05 1.28 3.52
CA THR A 527 -11.23 0.44 2.63
C THR A 527 -11.96 0.05 1.35
N ARG A 528 -13.28 -0.19 1.41
CA ARG A 528 -14.09 -0.46 0.21
C ARG A 528 -14.30 0.79 -0.64
N LEU A 529 -14.47 1.97 -0.03
CA LEU A 529 -14.57 3.24 -0.73
C LEU A 529 -13.30 3.49 -1.55
N ASP A 530 -12.14 3.24 -0.95
CA ASP A 530 -10.83 3.35 -1.62
C ASP A 530 -10.63 2.32 -2.75
N GLN A 531 -11.44 1.25 -2.79
CA GLN A 531 -11.40 0.22 -3.85
C GLN A 531 -12.40 0.48 -4.99
N LEU A 532 -13.26 1.50 -4.88
CA LEU A 532 -14.20 1.85 -5.95
C LEU A 532 -13.44 2.46 -7.14
N PRO A 533 -13.92 2.26 -8.38
CA PRO A 533 -13.33 2.84 -9.58
C PRO A 533 -13.69 4.33 -9.74
N TRP A 534 -13.69 5.08 -8.63
CA TRP A 534 -13.98 6.51 -8.56
C TRP A 534 -12.68 7.30 -8.62
N SER A 535 -12.76 8.59 -8.98
CA SER A 535 -11.55 9.41 -8.96
C SER A 535 -11.04 9.59 -7.53
N GLY A 536 -9.73 9.69 -7.35
CA GLY A 536 -9.12 9.91 -6.04
C GLY A 536 -9.64 11.16 -5.32
N ALA A 537 -10.05 12.19 -6.08
CA ALA A 537 -10.69 13.40 -5.55
C ALA A 537 -12.11 13.12 -5.01
N GLU A 538 -12.92 12.36 -5.74
CA GLU A 538 -14.25 11.92 -5.30
C GLU A 538 -14.17 11.03 -4.06
N VAL A 539 -13.26 10.05 -4.06
CA VAL A 539 -13.00 9.18 -2.90
C VAL A 539 -12.60 10.02 -1.68
N ALA A 540 -11.72 11.00 -1.85
CA ALA A 540 -11.30 11.89 -0.78
C ALA A 540 -12.46 12.74 -0.24
N TYR A 541 -13.29 13.32 -1.12
CA TYR A 541 -14.47 14.09 -0.76
C TYR A 541 -15.45 13.26 0.07
N PHE A 542 -15.82 12.08 -0.41
CA PHE A 542 -16.76 11.18 0.26
C PHE A 542 -16.16 10.47 1.49
N SER A 543 -14.82 10.40 1.60
CA SER A 543 -14.16 9.89 2.81
C SER A 543 -14.24 10.85 4.00
N ALA A 544 -14.51 12.14 3.76
CA ALA A 544 -14.56 13.16 4.80
C ALA A 544 -15.64 12.87 5.87
N PRO A 545 -16.93 12.66 5.55
CA PRO A 545 -17.95 12.35 6.56
C PRO A 545 -17.65 11.05 7.32
N LEU A 546 -17.06 10.04 6.64
CA LEU A 546 -16.66 8.79 7.28
C LEU A 546 -15.49 8.97 8.26
N ARG A 547 -14.63 9.98 8.06
CA ARG A 547 -13.57 10.31 9.02
C ARG A 547 -14.13 11.01 10.24
N THR A 548 -14.97 12.02 10.03
CA THR A 548 -15.67 12.73 11.12
C THR A 548 -16.43 11.75 12.00
N LEU A 549 -17.14 10.79 11.39
CA LEU A 549 -17.77 9.67 12.10
C LEU A 549 -16.79 8.85 12.94
N GLY A 550 -15.66 8.46 12.36
CA GLY A 550 -14.63 7.70 13.06
C GLY A 550 -14.02 8.45 14.24
N ASP A 551 -13.80 9.75 14.09
CA ASP A 551 -13.26 10.61 15.13
C ASP A 551 -14.27 10.80 16.27
N LEU A 552 -15.57 10.99 15.96
CA LEU A 552 -16.64 11.07 16.95
C LEU A 552 -16.81 9.76 17.74
N ILE A 553 -16.81 8.61 17.04
CA ILE A 553 -16.86 7.28 17.69
C ILE A 553 -15.63 7.08 18.57
N GLY A 554 -14.45 7.45 18.07
CA GLY A 554 -13.18 7.37 18.80
C GLY A 554 -13.18 8.26 20.05
N GLN A 555 -13.67 9.49 19.96
CA GLN A 555 -13.79 10.41 21.09
C GLN A 555 -14.76 9.88 22.16
N ARG A 556 -15.92 9.35 21.75
CA ARG A 556 -16.88 8.72 22.67
C ARG A 556 -16.27 7.51 23.39
N LEU A 557 -15.54 6.66 22.66
CA LEU A 557 -14.77 5.55 23.25
C LEU A 557 -13.70 6.05 24.21
N ARG A 558 -13.00 7.15 23.88
CA ARG A 558 -11.97 7.75 24.75
C ARG A 558 -12.55 8.26 26.06
N GLN A 559 -13.70 8.92 26.02
CA GLN A 559 -14.40 9.40 27.21
C GLN A 559 -14.83 8.25 28.14
N GLN A 560 -15.21 7.09 27.57
CA GLN A 560 -15.63 5.93 28.36
C GLN A 560 -14.47 5.06 28.86
N LEU A 561 -13.46 4.81 28.02
CA LEU A 561 -12.33 3.91 28.32
C LEU A 561 -11.19 4.61 29.07
N GLY A 562 -10.92 5.90 28.78
CA GLY A 562 -9.85 6.68 29.39
C GLY A 562 -9.85 6.64 30.94
N PRO A 563 -10.95 7.01 31.62
CA PRO A 563 -11.00 6.97 33.09
C PRO A 563 -10.87 5.54 33.64
N ARG A 564 -11.44 4.55 32.96
CA ARG A 564 -11.35 3.14 33.38
C ARG A 564 -9.92 2.61 33.27
N LEU A 565 -9.23 2.87 32.15
CA LEU A 565 -7.82 2.50 31.97
C LEU A 565 -6.93 3.17 33.02
N ARG A 566 -7.16 4.45 33.31
CA ARG A 566 -6.46 5.16 34.39
C ARG A 566 -6.67 4.49 35.75
N SER A 567 -7.92 4.21 36.11
CA SER A 567 -8.24 3.52 37.37
C SER A 567 -7.62 2.12 37.45
N LEU A 568 -7.52 1.40 36.32
CA LEU A 568 -6.89 0.09 36.23
C LEU A 568 -5.38 0.15 36.41
N LEU A 569 -4.71 1.13 35.80
CA LEU A 569 -3.28 1.33 36.00
C LEU A 569 -2.99 1.68 37.47
N ASP A 570 -3.79 2.55 38.08
CA ASP A 570 -3.66 2.94 39.48
C ASP A 570 -3.92 1.74 40.44
N ALA A 571 -4.92 0.92 40.15
CA ALA A 571 -5.27 -0.27 40.93
C ALA A 571 -4.28 -1.44 40.75
N ALA A 572 -3.61 -1.53 39.60
CA ALA A 572 -2.55 -2.50 39.36
C ALA A 572 -1.20 -2.11 40.00
N GLY A 573 -1.08 -0.86 40.46
CA GLY A 573 0.11 -0.34 41.14
C GLY A 573 1.05 0.48 40.26
N PHE A 574 0.65 0.88 39.04
CA PHE A 574 1.41 1.79 38.18
C PHE A 574 1.23 3.26 38.62
N ARG A 575 1.59 3.55 39.87
CA ARG A 575 1.50 4.90 40.45
C ARG A 575 2.77 5.69 40.13
N PRO A 576 2.66 6.89 39.55
CA PRO A 576 3.83 7.71 39.23
C PRO A 576 4.35 8.42 40.50
N GLY A 577 5.63 8.27 40.79
CA GLY A 577 6.34 9.03 41.83
C GLY A 577 6.77 10.42 41.34
N ASP A 578 7.32 10.47 40.12
CA ASP A 578 7.91 11.69 39.54
C ASP A 578 7.11 12.27 38.36
N LEU A 579 7.40 13.54 38.00
CA LEU A 579 6.86 14.18 36.79
C LEU A 579 7.14 13.37 35.52
N ARG A 580 8.35 12.83 35.36
CA ARG A 580 8.69 11.95 34.21
C ARG A 580 7.83 10.70 34.19
N GLN A 581 7.64 10.07 35.35
CA GLN A 581 6.77 8.89 35.46
C GLN A 581 5.30 9.23 35.21
N ARG A 582 4.82 10.44 35.54
CA ARG A 582 3.47 10.90 35.16
C ARG A 582 3.31 10.97 33.64
N VAL A 583 4.32 11.49 32.94
CA VAL A 583 4.33 11.53 31.46
C VAL A 583 4.36 10.11 30.91
N ALA A 584 5.27 9.25 31.38
CA ALA A 584 5.36 7.86 30.95
C ALA A 584 4.04 7.08 31.16
N ARG A 585 3.34 7.33 32.27
CA ARG A 585 2.00 6.76 32.51
C ARG A 585 0.98 7.23 31.48
N ASN A 586 0.96 8.53 31.17
CA ASN A 586 0.03 9.08 30.18
C ASN A 586 0.34 8.53 28.77
N VAL A 587 1.62 8.39 28.43
CA VAL A 587 2.06 7.76 27.18
C VAL A 587 1.61 6.31 27.11
N LEU A 588 1.83 5.53 28.17
CA LEU A 588 1.36 4.14 28.25
C LEU A 588 -0.17 4.05 28.10
N GLN A 589 -0.91 4.94 28.77
CA GLN A 589 -2.38 4.99 28.65
C GLN A 589 -2.81 5.25 27.20
N GLU A 590 -2.16 6.21 26.52
CA GLU A 590 -2.46 6.55 25.13
C GLU A 590 -2.07 5.41 24.17
N GLU A 591 -0.95 4.75 24.41
CA GLU A 591 -0.50 3.59 23.63
C GLU A 591 -1.50 2.42 23.75
N LEU A 592 -1.94 2.10 24.97
CA LEU A 592 -2.96 1.07 25.20
C LEU A 592 -4.30 1.43 24.52
N PHE A 593 -4.70 2.70 24.56
CA PHE A 593 -5.90 3.16 23.87
C PHE A 593 -5.76 3.07 22.34
N ALA A 594 -4.60 3.47 21.79
CA ALA A 594 -4.31 3.34 20.37
C ALA A 594 -4.31 1.88 19.90
N ILE A 595 -3.79 0.97 20.73
CA ILE A 595 -3.86 -0.48 20.46
C ILE A 595 -5.31 -0.95 20.41
N ILE A 596 -6.15 -0.54 21.37
CA ILE A 596 -7.59 -0.88 21.39
C ILE A 596 -8.28 -0.36 20.12
N LEU A 597 -8.03 0.88 19.70
CA LEU A 597 -8.65 1.43 18.49
C LEU A 597 -8.19 0.73 17.21
N ARG A 598 -6.91 0.33 17.13
CA ARG A 598 -6.33 -0.30 15.95
C ARG A 598 -6.68 -1.78 15.83
N ARG A 599 -6.68 -2.53 16.94
CA ARG A 599 -6.91 -3.98 16.97
C ARG A 599 -8.31 -4.38 17.44
N TRP A 600 -9.09 -3.43 17.96
CA TRP A 600 -10.42 -3.62 18.58
C TRP A 600 -10.44 -4.43 19.88
N HIS A 601 -9.29 -4.93 20.32
CA HIS A 601 -9.10 -5.64 21.57
C HIS A 601 -7.73 -5.32 22.16
N LEU A 602 -7.56 -5.56 23.46
CA LEU A 602 -6.29 -5.45 24.17
C LEU A 602 -5.88 -6.82 24.72
N ARG A 603 -4.66 -7.26 24.47
CA ARG A 603 -4.13 -8.52 25.02
C ARG A 603 -3.10 -8.27 26.10
N PHE A 604 -2.85 -9.32 26.88
CA PHE A 604 -1.75 -9.34 27.85
C PHE A 604 -0.36 -9.13 27.22
N ALA A 605 -0.08 -9.75 26.07
CA ALA A 605 1.20 -9.56 25.37
C ALA A 605 1.41 -8.10 24.94
N ASP A 606 0.34 -7.46 24.44
CA ASP A 606 0.37 -6.05 24.01
C ASP A 606 0.63 -5.10 25.18
N LEU A 607 0.03 -5.39 26.35
CA LEU A 607 0.32 -4.67 27.59
C LEU A 607 1.78 -4.84 28.00
N ARG A 608 2.28 -6.08 28.03
CA ARG A 608 3.66 -6.37 28.42
C ARG A 608 4.65 -5.62 27.51
N ASP A 609 4.41 -5.65 26.22
CA ASP A 609 5.27 -5.01 25.23
C ASP A 609 5.19 -3.47 25.32
N ALA A 610 4.00 -2.90 25.56
CA ALA A 610 3.84 -1.47 25.81
C ALA A 610 4.55 -1.02 27.10
N VAL A 611 4.45 -1.79 28.19
CA VAL A 611 5.19 -1.52 29.43
C VAL A 611 6.70 -1.61 29.20
N ALA A 612 7.18 -2.59 28.45
CA ALA A 612 8.61 -2.76 28.16
C ALA A 612 9.22 -1.60 27.34
N ARG A 613 8.41 -0.90 26.54
CA ARG A 613 8.84 0.28 25.76
C ARG A 613 8.83 1.58 26.55
N ASN A 614 8.09 1.63 27.65
CA ASN A 614 7.92 2.83 28.44
C ASN A 614 8.90 2.88 29.62
N GLU A 615 9.29 4.09 30.04
CA GLU A 615 10.20 4.30 31.19
C GLU A 615 9.60 3.89 32.54
N LEU A 616 8.30 3.61 32.59
CA LEU A 616 7.59 3.16 33.78
C LEU A 616 7.88 1.67 34.02
N GLN A 617 9.14 1.37 34.35
CA GLN A 617 9.63 0.03 34.58
C GLN A 617 8.96 -0.62 35.79
N LEU A 618 8.85 -1.95 35.74
CA LEU A 618 8.38 -2.75 36.86
C LEU A 618 9.44 -2.68 37.98
N PRO A 619 9.07 -2.36 39.23
CA PRO A 619 10.00 -2.44 40.33
C PRO A 619 10.34 -3.90 40.64
N ASP A 620 11.47 -4.10 41.29
CA ASP A 620 11.94 -5.43 41.68
C ASP A 620 10.86 -6.13 42.54
N PRO A 621 10.34 -7.29 42.09
CA PRO A 621 9.24 -7.96 42.78
C PRO A 621 9.72 -8.56 44.10
N GLY A 622 8.96 -8.33 45.17
CA GLY A 622 9.17 -9.01 46.46
C GLY A 622 8.71 -10.48 46.43
N TRP A 623 9.08 -11.26 47.44
CA TRP A 623 8.69 -12.69 47.57
C TRP A 623 7.18 -12.94 47.50
N ARG A 624 6.38 -12.04 48.09
CA ARG A 624 4.90 -12.11 48.00
C ARG A 624 4.38 -11.78 46.60
N GLU A 625 5.03 -10.88 45.87
CA GLU A 625 4.65 -10.49 44.50
C GLU A 625 5.05 -11.55 43.47
N LEU A 626 6.11 -12.31 43.72
CA LEU A 626 6.49 -13.49 42.93
C LEU A 626 5.44 -14.61 43.01
N LEU A 627 4.84 -14.84 44.19
CA LEU A 627 3.81 -15.87 44.41
C LEU A 627 2.39 -15.41 44.02
N LEU A 628 2.00 -14.18 44.38
CA LEU A 628 0.64 -13.64 44.13
C LEU A 628 0.49 -12.98 42.76
N GLY A 629 1.59 -12.80 42.03
CA GLY A 629 1.67 -12.20 40.70
C GLY A 629 2.10 -10.73 40.71
N ASP A 630 3.03 -10.41 39.81
CA ASP A 630 3.56 -9.06 39.54
C ASP A 630 2.45 -8.07 39.13
N ARG A 631 2.75 -6.76 39.06
CA ARG A 631 1.85 -5.68 38.61
C ARG A 631 1.14 -6.01 37.30
N LEU A 632 1.82 -6.67 36.36
CA LEU A 632 1.22 -7.17 35.11
C LEU A 632 0.09 -8.20 35.36
N ALA A 633 0.30 -9.14 36.29
CA ALA A 633 -0.70 -10.16 36.63
C ALA A 633 -1.87 -9.57 37.46
N ARG A 634 -1.60 -8.52 38.26
CA ARG A 634 -2.66 -7.74 38.92
C ARG A 634 -3.50 -6.97 37.90
N PHE A 635 -2.86 -6.31 36.94
CA PHE A 635 -3.55 -5.64 35.85
C PHE A 635 -4.41 -6.63 35.05
N ASP A 636 -3.88 -7.80 34.69
CA ASP A 636 -4.64 -8.82 33.93
C ASP A 636 -5.93 -9.23 34.65
N ARG A 637 -5.87 -9.48 35.97
CA ARG A 637 -7.05 -9.83 36.77
C ARG A 637 -8.07 -8.71 36.83
N GLN A 638 -7.64 -7.46 37.04
CA GLN A 638 -8.53 -6.31 37.15
C GLN A 638 -9.11 -5.90 35.79
N ALA A 639 -8.31 -5.93 34.73
CA ALA A 639 -8.72 -5.61 33.37
C ALA A 639 -9.76 -6.60 32.84
N ARG A 640 -9.66 -7.89 33.21
CA ARG A 640 -10.67 -8.91 32.87
C ARG A 640 -12.06 -8.55 33.40
N ALA A 641 -12.15 -7.91 34.56
CA ALA A 641 -13.42 -7.48 35.16
C ALA A 641 -13.90 -6.13 34.62
N ALA A 642 -13.00 -5.15 34.47
CA ALA A 642 -13.36 -3.76 34.14
C ALA A 642 -13.57 -3.49 32.64
N LEU A 643 -12.97 -4.30 31.77
CA LEU A 643 -13.01 -4.17 30.30
C LEU A 643 -13.60 -5.42 29.63
N PRO A 644 -14.88 -5.75 29.92
CA PRO A 644 -15.49 -6.95 29.39
C PRO A 644 -15.61 -6.86 27.86
N GLY A 645 -15.15 -7.90 27.16
CA GLY A 645 -15.15 -7.99 25.69
C GLY A 645 -14.00 -7.28 24.99
N VAL A 646 -13.36 -6.30 25.63
CA VAL A 646 -12.21 -5.56 25.07
C VAL A 646 -10.89 -6.20 25.50
N TYR A 647 -10.75 -6.57 26.78
CA TYR A 647 -9.52 -7.18 27.28
C TYR A 647 -9.55 -8.70 27.14
N ARG A 648 -8.52 -9.26 26.52
CA ARG A 648 -8.25 -10.69 26.44
C ARG A 648 -7.17 -11.05 27.46
N PRO A 649 -7.50 -11.89 28.45
CA PRO A 649 -6.54 -12.28 29.47
C PRO A 649 -5.39 -13.07 28.83
N GLY A 650 -4.21 -12.97 29.42
CA GLY A 650 -3.05 -13.71 28.93
C GLY A 650 -3.27 -15.22 28.97
N GLU A 651 -2.76 -15.90 27.95
CA GLU A 651 -2.81 -17.36 27.82
C GLU A 651 -2.03 -18.02 28.97
N PHE A 652 -2.46 -19.23 29.36
CA PHE A 652 -1.91 -19.92 30.52
C PHE A 652 -0.39 -20.14 30.43
N TYR A 653 0.13 -20.57 29.28
CA TYR A 653 1.56 -20.85 29.12
C TYR A 653 2.42 -19.58 29.18
N LEU A 654 1.95 -18.45 28.64
CA LEU A 654 2.65 -17.17 28.72
C LEU A 654 2.74 -16.70 30.17
N LYS A 655 1.64 -16.83 30.92
CA LYS A 655 1.60 -16.51 32.35
C LYS A 655 2.49 -17.44 33.17
N GLY A 656 2.42 -18.74 32.90
CA GLY A 656 3.25 -19.75 33.56
C GLY A 656 4.74 -19.50 33.31
N LEU A 657 5.14 -19.31 32.05
CA LEU A 657 6.53 -19.05 31.69
C LEU A 657 7.04 -17.72 32.27
N GLN A 658 6.21 -16.67 32.29
CA GLN A 658 6.56 -15.42 32.97
C GLN A 658 6.73 -15.63 34.49
N GLN A 659 5.84 -16.37 35.14
CA GLN A 659 5.95 -16.65 36.58
C GLN A 659 7.17 -17.52 36.92
N LEU A 660 7.53 -18.48 36.05
CA LEU A 660 8.70 -19.34 36.23
C LEU A 660 10.02 -18.58 35.97
N SER A 661 10.03 -17.62 35.05
CA SER A 661 11.22 -16.82 34.73
C SER A 661 11.39 -15.60 35.63
N ALA A 662 10.32 -15.06 36.21
CA ALA A 662 10.36 -13.88 37.08
C ALA A 662 11.32 -13.99 38.29
N PRO A 663 11.46 -15.14 38.98
CA PRO A 663 12.45 -15.28 40.06
C PRO A 663 13.89 -15.12 39.58
N LEU A 664 14.22 -15.64 38.40
CA LEU A 664 15.58 -15.59 37.84
C LEU A 664 15.92 -14.21 37.26
N PHE A 665 15.00 -13.56 36.56
CA PHE A 665 15.29 -12.30 35.86
C PHE A 665 14.77 -11.04 36.55
N GLY A 666 13.70 -11.15 37.36
CA GLY A 666 13.07 -10.01 38.02
C GLY A 666 13.66 -9.70 39.39
N ALA A 667 13.97 -10.71 40.21
CA ALA A 667 14.53 -10.50 41.54
C ALA A 667 16.01 -10.09 41.47
N SER A 668 16.47 -9.24 42.40
CA SER A 668 17.88 -8.85 42.51
C SER A 668 18.81 -10.05 42.74
N ALA A 669 18.43 -10.97 43.62
CA ALA A 669 19.14 -12.23 43.87
C ALA A 669 19.14 -13.15 42.64
N GLY A 670 18.01 -13.25 41.94
CA GLY A 670 17.90 -13.98 40.68
C GLY A 670 18.85 -13.43 39.62
N ARG A 671 18.83 -12.11 39.39
CA ARG A 671 19.71 -11.45 38.43
C ARG A 671 21.17 -11.65 38.76
N ALA A 672 21.53 -11.66 40.04
CA ALA A 672 22.90 -12.00 40.47
C ALA A 672 23.25 -13.44 40.08
N ILE A 673 22.38 -14.42 40.36
CA ILE A 673 22.58 -15.82 39.95
C ILE A 673 22.67 -15.93 38.43
N THR A 674 21.80 -15.25 37.68
CA THR A 674 21.82 -15.33 36.22
C THR A 674 23.08 -14.70 35.64
N ARG A 675 23.48 -13.52 36.13
CA ARG A 675 24.64 -12.76 35.65
C ARG A 675 25.95 -13.46 36.00
N PHE A 676 26.12 -13.91 37.25
CA PHE A 676 27.39 -14.44 37.74
C PHE A 676 27.54 -15.96 37.59
N LEU A 677 26.43 -16.72 37.52
CA LEU A 677 26.44 -18.18 37.42
C LEU A 677 25.88 -18.69 36.09
N LEU A 678 24.61 -18.46 35.76
CA LEU A 678 24.04 -19.07 34.54
C LEU A 678 24.70 -18.56 33.25
N PHE A 679 24.98 -17.27 33.15
CA PHE A 679 25.52 -16.67 31.93
C PHE A 679 26.93 -17.15 31.59
N PRO A 680 27.97 -16.99 32.44
CA PRO A 680 29.33 -17.38 32.08
C PRO A 680 29.49 -18.89 31.89
N PHE A 681 28.86 -19.70 32.77
CA PHE A 681 28.95 -21.16 32.67
C PHE A 681 28.06 -21.71 31.55
N GLY A 682 26.89 -21.12 31.30
CA GLY A 682 26.04 -21.48 30.16
C GLY A 682 26.67 -21.14 28.81
N VAL A 683 27.30 -19.95 28.68
CA VAL A 683 28.07 -19.57 27.49
C VAL A 683 29.28 -20.49 27.30
N ALA A 684 30.00 -20.82 28.37
CA ALA A 684 31.11 -21.77 28.32
C ALA A 684 30.65 -23.16 27.83
N PHE A 685 29.55 -23.67 28.37
CA PHE A 685 28.96 -24.93 27.93
C PHE A 685 28.57 -24.90 26.44
N ILE A 686 27.80 -23.89 26.02
CA ILE A 686 27.36 -23.76 24.62
C ILE A 686 28.56 -23.60 23.68
N ALA A 687 29.57 -22.81 24.06
CA ALA A 687 30.77 -22.60 23.25
C ALA A 687 31.58 -23.89 23.11
N LEU A 688 31.81 -24.63 24.19
CA LEU A 688 32.53 -25.90 24.16
C LEU A 688 31.77 -26.97 23.35
N GLU A 689 30.45 -27.05 23.52
CA GLU A 689 29.60 -27.97 22.75
C GLU A 689 29.60 -27.60 21.26
N SER A 690 29.45 -26.31 20.93
CA SER A 690 29.51 -25.82 19.54
C SER A 690 30.87 -26.10 18.90
N SER A 691 31.96 -25.89 19.64
CA SER A 691 33.32 -26.21 19.18
C SER A 691 33.52 -27.70 18.99
N SER A 692 32.95 -28.55 19.87
CA SER A 692 32.98 -30.00 19.71
C SER A 692 32.26 -30.42 18.44
N TYR A 693 31.06 -29.90 18.18
CA TYR A 693 30.33 -30.13 16.93
C TYR A 693 31.09 -29.66 15.68
N LEU A 694 31.68 -28.46 15.72
CA LEU A 694 32.46 -27.91 14.60
C LEU A 694 33.71 -28.74 14.30
N LEU A 695 34.42 -29.22 15.34
CA LEU A 695 35.60 -30.07 15.16
C LEU A 695 35.23 -31.45 14.61
N ASN A 696 34.08 -32.00 15.02
CA ASN A 696 33.56 -33.26 14.49
C ASN A 696 33.08 -33.15 13.02
N LEU A 697 32.83 -31.93 12.53
CA LEU A 697 32.50 -31.64 11.13
C LEU A 697 33.73 -31.58 10.21
N VAL A 698 34.95 -31.45 10.76
CA VAL A 698 36.19 -31.37 9.98
C VAL A 698 36.73 -32.80 9.75
N PRO A 699 36.82 -33.29 8.50
CA PRO A 699 37.22 -34.68 8.20
C PRO A 699 38.68 -35.03 8.52
N MET A 700 39.45 -34.11 9.11
CA MET A 700 40.81 -34.36 9.60
C MET A 700 40.89 -34.74 11.09
N ALA A 701 39.79 -34.64 11.84
CA ALA A 701 39.77 -35.06 13.24
C ALA A 701 39.50 -36.58 13.34
N GLN A 702 40.56 -37.36 13.57
CA GLN A 702 40.44 -38.79 13.86
C GLN A 702 39.94 -38.98 15.30
N GLY A 703 38.62 -39.00 15.50
CA GLY A 703 37.94 -39.39 16.75
C GLY A 703 36.92 -38.35 17.27
N PRO A 704 35.89 -38.77 18.04
CA PRO A 704 34.89 -37.86 18.60
C PRO A 704 35.51 -36.99 19.70
N VAL A 705 35.88 -35.75 19.36
CA VAL A 705 36.51 -34.82 20.31
C VAL A 705 35.42 -34.23 21.21
N ARG A 706 35.17 -34.86 22.38
CA ARG A 706 34.26 -34.33 23.41
C ARG A 706 34.98 -33.27 24.25
N LEU A 707 34.82 -32.00 23.89
CA LEU A 707 35.36 -30.86 24.63
C LEU A 707 34.58 -30.53 25.92
N VAL A 708 33.37 -31.08 26.04
CA VAL A 708 32.49 -30.86 27.19
C VAL A 708 32.80 -31.87 28.28
N ASN A 709 33.52 -31.40 29.30
CA ASN A 709 33.75 -32.06 30.57
C ASN A 709 33.35 -31.07 31.67
N PRO A 710 32.70 -31.48 32.79
CA PRO A 710 32.44 -30.59 33.92
C PRO A 710 33.65 -29.73 34.32
N GLY A 711 34.87 -30.28 34.26
CA GLY A 711 36.10 -29.51 34.52
C GLY A 711 36.40 -28.42 33.48
N SER A 712 36.16 -28.68 32.19
CA SER A 712 36.39 -27.68 31.13
C SER A 712 35.31 -26.59 31.14
N VAL A 713 34.05 -26.94 31.43
CA VAL A 713 32.96 -25.97 31.60
C VAL A 713 33.20 -25.08 32.83
N LEU A 714 33.64 -25.65 33.94
CA LEU A 714 33.97 -24.88 35.13
C LEU A 714 35.19 -23.97 34.91
N GLY A 715 36.25 -24.47 34.27
CA GLY A 715 37.46 -23.68 33.97
C GLY A 715 37.19 -22.53 33.00
N VAL A 716 36.52 -22.82 31.87
CA VAL A 716 36.18 -21.80 30.86
C VAL A 716 35.12 -20.83 31.40
N GLY A 717 34.14 -21.33 32.17
CA GLY A 717 33.12 -20.51 32.83
C GLY A 717 33.73 -19.55 33.87
N ALA A 718 34.63 -20.02 34.72
CA ALA A 718 35.35 -19.18 35.69
C ALA A 718 36.26 -18.16 34.99
N GLY A 719 36.94 -18.55 33.90
CA GLY A 719 37.73 -17.63 33.08
C GLY A 719 36.89 -16.52 32.43
N LEU A 720 35.72 -16.87 31.90
CA LEU A 720 34.74 -15.91 31.36
C LEU A 720 34.21 -14.96 32.46
N ALA A 721 33.86 -15.50 33.62
CA ALA A 721 33.40 -14.70 34.76
C ALA A 721 34.49 -13.71 35.23
N PHE A 722 35.74 -14.16 35.29
CA PHE A 722 36.90 -13.31 35.61
C PHE A 722 37.06 -12.18 34.59
N LEU A 723 37.06 -12.50 33.29
CA LEU A 723 37.22 -11.52 32.21
C LEU A 723 36.09 -10.48 32.16
N LEU A 724 34.85 -10.91 32.41
CA LEU A 724 33.66 -10.05 32.29
C LEU A 724 33.41 -9.17 33.53
N TYR A 725 33.63 -9.69 34.74
CA TYR A 725 33.17 -9.04 35.97
C TYR A 725 34.29 -8.46 36.85
N THR A 726 35.55 -8.81 36.62
CA THR A 726 36.66 -8.23 37.40
C THR A 726 37.33 -7.07 36.66
N GLY A 727 37.69 -6.01 37.40
CA GLY A 727 38.45 -4.87 36.86
C GLY A 727 39.80 -5.21 36.21
N PRO A 728 40.60 -6.18 36.72
CA PRO A 728 41.78 -6.65 35.99
C PRO A 728 41.42 -7.47 34.74
N GLY A 729 40.39 -8.31 34.79
CA GLY A 729 39.91 -9.11 33.65
C GLY A 729 39.46 -8.25 32.47
N GLN A 730 38.71 -7.17 32.71
CA GLN A 730 38.30 -6.23 31.66
C GLN A 730 39.49 -5.50 31.01
N ARG A 731 40.55 -5.22 31.78
CA ARG A 731 41.80 -4.65 31.24
C ARG A 731 42.53 -5.64 30.34
N VAL A 732 42.58 -6.91 30.72
CA VAL A 732 43.11 -7.99 29.89
C VAL A 732 42.27 -8.17 28.62
N ALA A 733 40.94 -8.22 28.74
CA ALA A 733 40.03 -8.32 27.59
C ALA A 733 40.14 -7.12 26.65
N ALA A 734 40.29 -5.90 27.18
CA ALA A 734 40.51 -4.70 26.37
C ALA A 734 41.90 -4.69 25.72
N ALA A 735 42.94 -5.21 26.37
CA ALA A 735 44.27 -5.37 25.80
C ALA A 735 44.27 -6.41 24.66
N VAL A 736 43.64 -7.57 24.88
CA VAL A 736 43.45 -8.60 23.85
C VAL A 736 42.59 -8.08 22.71
N GLY A 737 41.49 -7.39 22.99
CA GLY A 737 40.61 -6.79 21.99
C GLY A 737 41.33 -5.71 21.16
N ARG A 738 42.13 -4.85 21.79
CA ARG A 738 43.02 -3.90 21.09
C ARG A 738 44.07 -4.63 20.25
N GLY A 739 44.66 -5.70 20.78
CA GLY A 739 45.62 -6.56 20.06
C GLY A 739 45.02 -7.26 18.85
N CYS A 740 43.83 -7.84 18.98
CA CYS A 740 43.09 -8.46 17.87
C CYS A 740 42.64 -7.43 16.84
N ARG A 741 42.16 -6.26 17.28
CA ARG A 741 41.79 -5.16 16.37
C ARG A 741 43.01 -4.60 15.66
N TRP A 742 44.15 -4.50 16.33
CA TRP A 742 45.43 -4.15 15.74
C TRP A 742 45.90 -5.24 14.76
N LEU A 743 45.80 -6.52 15.10
CA LEU A 743 46.09 -7.64 14.19
C LEU A 743 45.19 -7.64 12.96
N PHE A 744 43.89 -7.38 13.09
CA PHE A 744 42.99 -7.36 11.93
C PHE A 744 43.08 -6.07 11.10
N ALA A 745 43.08 -4.91 11.76
CA ALA A 745 43.04 -3.61 11.08
C ALA A 745 44.43 -3.10 10.66
N GLU A 746 45.48 -3.35 11.46
CA GLU A 746 46.84 -2.96 11.09
C GLU A 746 47.64 -4.09 10.47
N PHE A 747 47.61 -5.31 11.01
CA PHE A 747 48.44 -6.39 10.46
C PHE A 747 47.82 -7.01 9.20
N LEU A 748 46.57 -7.49 9.23
CA LEU A 748 45.95 -8.10 8.06
C LEU A 748 45.63 -7.05 6.98
N TYR A 749 44.88 -5.99 7.29
CA TYR A 749 44.51 -5.01 6.27
C TYR A 749 45.70 -4.17 5.80
N ARG A 750 46.53 -3.66 6.72
CA ARG A 750 47.66 -2.77 6.39
C ARG A 750 48.92 -3.56 6.02
N ASN A 751 49.24 -4.71 6.63
CA ASN A 751 50.40 -5.50 6.18
C ASN A 751 50.11 -6.36 4.96
N VAL A 752 48.93 -6.93 4.69
CA VAL A 752 48.68 -7.56 3.37
C VAL A 752 48.69 -6.49 2.27
N ALA A 753 48.13 -5.30 2.53
CA ALA A 753 48.22 -4.17 1.60
C ALA A 753 49.65 -3.58 1.50
N ARG A 754 50.44 -3.54 2.58
CA ARG A 754 51.86 -3.12 2.56
C ARG A 754 52.79 -4.20 2.01
N TRP A 755 52.45 -5.48 2.09
CA TRP A 755 53.20 -6.57 1.45
C TRP A 755 53.02 -6.48 -0.07
N LEU A 756 51.79 -6.19 -0.54
CA LEU A 756 51.53 -5.81 -1.93
C LEU A 756 52.18 -4.46 -2.33
N ARG A 757 52.32 -3.50 -1.41
CA ARG A 757 52.91 -2.17 -1.66
C ARG A 757 54.38 -2.05 -1.21
N TRP A 758 55.05 -3.13 -0.85
CA TRP A 758 56.40 -3.08 -0.32
C TRP A 758 57.32 -2.69 -1.47
N GLY A 759 58.05 -1.58 -1.34
CA GLY A 759 58.87 -1.02 -2.42
C GLY A 759 59.95 -1.96 -2.97
N ARG A 760 60.21 -3.11 -2.33
CA ARG A 760 61.02 -4.20 -2.88
C ARG A 760 60.22 -5.13 -3.78
N ALA A 761 58.99 -5.52 -3.41
CA ALA A 761 58.08 -6.26 -4.28
C ALA A 761 57.67 -5.43 -5.52
N VAL A 762 57.40 -4.14 -5.36
CA VAL A 762 57.12 -3.22 -6.48
C VAL A 762 58.37 -2.94 -7.33
N ARG A 763 59.58 -2.90 -6.76
CA ARG A 763 60.84 -2.85 -7.54
C ARG A 763 61.09 -4.15 -8.29
N TRP A 764 60.82 -5.30 -7.68
CA TRP A 764 60.95 -6.63 -8.29
C TRP A 764 59.93 -6.82 -9.42
N LEU A 765 58.68 -6.37 -9.26
CA LEU A 765 57.63 -6.32 -10.29
C LEU A 765 57.85 -5.24 -11.37
N ARG A 766 58.71 -4.23 -11.11
CA ARG A 766 59.14 -3.22 -12.10
C ARG A 766 60.33 -3.68 -12.95
N PHE A 767 61.13 -4.65 -12.48
CA PHE A 767 62.16 -5.28 -13.30
C PHE A 767 61.50 -6.04 -14.46
N PRO A 768 62.03 -5.95 -15.70
CA PRO A 768 61.42 -6.60 -16.87
C PRO A 768 61.31 -8.13 -16.68
N LEU A 769 62.23 -8.75 -15.94
CA LEU A 769 62.15 -10.17 -15.58
C LEU A 769 61.05 -10.47 -14.55
N GLY A 770 60.92 -9.70 -13.47
CA GLY A 770 59.87 -9.94 -12.46
C GLY A 770 58.47 -9.65 -12.99
N ARG A 771 58.32 -8.69 -13.92
CA ARG A 771 57.05 -8.45 -14.63
C ARG A 771 56.72 -9.59 -15.61
N LYS A 772 57.73 -10.17 -16.28
CA LYS A 772 57.55 -11.38 -17.09
C LYS A 772 57.19 -12.58 -16.22
N ILE A 773 57.89 -12.83 -15.11
CA ILE A 773 57.61 -13.95 -14.20
C ILE A 773 56.20 -13.82 -13.57
N SER A 774 55.80 -12.63 -13.14
CA SER A 774 54.46 -12.41 -12.60
C SER A 774 53.37 -12.67 -13.65
N ARG A 775 53.54 -12.18 -14.88
CA ARG A 775 52.54 -12.32 -15.95
C ARG A 775 52.49 -13.71 -16.58
N TYR A 776 53.62 -14.40 -16.68
CA TYR A 776 53.73 -15.70 -17.38
C TYR A 776 53.75 -16.90 -16.43
N LEU A 777 54.08 -16.72 -15.14
CA LEU A 777 54.13 -17.81 -14.17
C LEU A 777 53.08 -17.62 -13.06
N LEU A 778 53.06 -16.47 -12.41
CA LEU A 778 52.34 -16.31 -11.14
C LEU A 778 50.83 -16.08 -11.33
N GLU A 779 50.43 -15.19 -12.25
CA GLU A 779 49.02 -14.96 -12.59
C GLU A 779 48.34 -16.20 -13.20
N PRO A 780 48.95 -16.91 -14.18
CA PRO A 780 48.44 -18.18 -14.70
C PRO A 780 48.26 -19.25 -13.62
N LEU A 781 49.23 -19.38 -12.71
CA LEU A 781 49.17 -20.35 -11.63
C LEU A 781 48.02 -20.06 -10.68
N LEU A 782 47.79 -18.79 -10.31
CA LEU A 782 46.69 -18.40 -9.43
C LEU A 782 45.31 -18.62 -10.09
N VAL A 783 45.15 -18.24 -11.36
CA VAL A 783 43.89 -18.47 -12.11
C VAL A 783 43.63 -19.96 -12.28
N GLY A 784 44.67 -20.73 -12.61
CA GLY A 784 44.63 -22.19 -12.71
C GLY A 784 44.28 -22.88 -11.39
N LEU A 785 44.90 -22.44 -10.29
CA LEU A 785 44.68 -22.97 -8.95
C LEU A 785 43.22 -22.79 -8.52
N VAL A 786 42.62 -21.62 -8.78
CA VAL A 786 41.21 -21.35 -8.47
C VAL A 786 40.26 -22.26 -9.27
N LEU A 787 40.61 -22.61 -10.52
CA LEU A 787 39.81 -23.52 -11.35
C LEU A 787 39.96 -25.00 -10.95
N VAL A 788 41.12 -25.37 -10.41
CA VAL A 788 41.44 -26.77 -10.05
C VAL A 788 41.07 -27.12 -8.60
N LEU A 789 41.03 -26.13 -7.68
CA LEU A 789 40.61 -26.34 -6.28
C LEU A 789 39.26 -27.08 -6.13
N PRO A 790 38.21 -26.73 -6.91
CA PRO A 790 36.94 -27.45 -6.88
C PRO A 790 37.07 -28.90 -7.36
N LEU A 791 37.88 -29.15 -8.40
CA LEU A 791 38.14 -30.50 -8.91
C LEU A 791 38.88 -31.38 -7.89
N LEU A 792 39.83 -30.81 -7.15
CA LEU A 792 40.51 -31.48 -6.04
C LEU A 792 39.52 -31.88 -4.92
N GLY A 793 38.55 -31.02 -4.62
CA GLY A 793 37.49 -31.31 -3.66
C GLY A 793 36.58 -32.46 -4.11
N VAL A 794 36.20 -32.49 -5.39
CA VAL A 794 35.36 -33.54 -5.99
C VAL A 794 36.11 -34.88 -6.09
N ALA A 795 37.36 -34.88 -6.57
CA ALA A 795 38.18 -36.08 -6.70
C ALA A 795 38.41 -36.78 -5.34
N LYS A 796 38.56 -36.00 -4.27
CA LYS A 796 38.63 -36.51 -2.90
C LYS A 796 37.29 -37.10 -2.42
N GLY A 797 36.16 -36.50 -2.82
CA GLY A 797 34.82 -37.02 -2.53
C GLY A 797 34.52 -38.38 -3.19
N PHE A 798 35.19 -38.70 -4.29
CA PHE A 798 35.10 -39.99 -4.98
C PHE A 798 36.09 -41.06 -4.46
N GLY A 799 36.84 -40.78 -3.38
CA GLY A 799 37.71 -41.78 -2.74
C GLY A 799 38.98 -42.13 -3.53
N ILE A 800 39.38 -41.31 -4.50
CA ILE A 800 40.63 -41.49 -5.24
C ILE A 800 41.79 -41.17 -4.29
N ALA A 801 42.59 -42.18 -3.94
CA ALA A 801 43.76 -42.01 -3.07
C ALA A 801 44.74 -41.03 -3.72
N ALA A 802 45.02 -39.94 -3.01
CA ALA A 802 45.92 -38.88 -3.46
C ALA A 802 47.37 -39.29 -3.24
N ASP A 803 47.82 -40.35 -3.91
CA ASP A 803 49.24 -40.62 -4.06
C ASP A 803 49.84 -39.44 -4.82
N GLY A 804 50.97 -38.91 -4.34
CA GLY A 804 51.44 -37.53 -4.56
C GLY A 804 51.58 -37.02 -6.00
N LEU A 805 51.36 -37.87 -7.01
CA LEU A 805 51.33 -37.52 -8.42
C LEU A 805 50.04 -36.80 -8.87
N LEU A 806 48.87 -37.12 -8.31
CA LEU A 806 47.59 -36.51 -8.72
C LEU A 806 47.51 -34.99 -8.40
N PRO A 807 47.91 -34.52 -7.19
CA PRO A 807 47.96 -33.08 -6.91
C PRO A 807 48.95 -32.35 -7.81
N ALA A 808 50.10 -32.95 -8.11
CA ALA A 808 51.10 -32.37 -8.99
C ALA A 808 50.60 -32.27 -10.44
N PHE A 809 49.93 -33.32 -10.95
CA PHE A 809 49.32 -33.32 -12.28
C PHE A 809 48.20 -32.28 -12.39
N LEU A 810 47.34 -32.18 -11.38
CA LEU A 810 46.26 -31.20 -11.32
C LEU A 810 46.78 -29.76 -11.21
N LEU A 811 47.86 -29.52 -10.46
CA LEU A 811 48.54 -28.23 -10.42
C LEU A 811 49.17 -27.87 -11.76
N GLY A 812 49.82 -28.83 -12.44
CA GLY A 812 50.37 -28.65 -13.78
C GLY A 812 49.29 -28.37 -14.83
N PHE A 813 48.20 -29.14 -14.80
CA PHE A 813 47.03 -28.94 -15.65
C PHE A 813 46.36 -27.59 -15.39
N GLY A 814 46.21 -27.21 -14.10
CA GLY A 814 45.72 -25.91 -13.69
C GLY A 814 46.60 -24.78 -14.22
N PHE A 815 47.92 -24.91 -14.10
CA PHE A 815 48.87 -23.94 -14.66
C PHE A 815 48.72 -23.78 -16.17
N ILE A 816 48.60 -24.89 -16.92
CA ILE A 816 48.40 -24.86 -18.38
C ILE A 816 47.07 -24.16 -18.71
N LEU A 817 45.98 -24.55 -18.05
CA LEU A 817 44.65 -23.99 -18.26
C LEU A 817 44.59 -22.50 -17.91
N GLY A 818 45.17 -22.12 -16.77
CA GLY A 818 45.30 -20.73 -16.35
C GLY A 818 46.17 -19.90 -17.29
N SER A 819 47.21 -20.50 -17.89
CA SER A 819 48.05 -19.84 -18.90
C SER A 819 47.28 -19.60 -20.19
N LEU A 820 46.46 -20.56 -20.62
CA LEU A 820 45.61 -20.46 -21.80
C LEU A 820 44.53 -19.39 -21.63
N LEU A 821 43.84 -19.39 -20.48
CA LEU A 821 42.80 -18.40 -20.15
C LEU A 821 43.38 -16.98 -20.04
N ARG A 822 44.58 -16.82 -19.47
CA ARG A 822 45.17 -15.49 -19.28
C ARG A 822 45.86 -14.96 -20.54
N ASN A 823 46.55 -15.79 -21.32
CA ASN A 823 47.28 -15.35 -22.51
C ASN A 823 46.41 -15.26 -23.77
N SER A 824 45.33 -16.04 -23.87
CA SER A 824 44.39 -15.93 -25.00
C SER A 824 43.52 -14.67 -24.92
N PRO A 825 43.32 -13.94 -26.03
CA PRO A 825 42.41 -12.79 -26.07
C PRO A 825 40.95 -13.16 -25.75
N MET A 826 40.53 -14.39 -26.05
CA MET A 826 39.18 -14.89 -25.70
C MET A 826 39.04 -15.13 -24.20
N GLY A 827 40.06 -15.74 -23.58
CA GLY A 827 40.07 -16.05 -22.15
C GLY A 827 40.07 -14.81 -21.26
N ARG A 828 40.79 -13.75 -21.64
CA ARG A 828 40.74 -12.45 -20.91
C ARG A 828 39.35 -11.84 -20.92
N ARG A 829 38.68 -11.81 -22.08
CA ARG A 829 37.30 -11.27 -22.19
C ARG A 829 36.30 -12.06 -21.35
N LEU A 830 36.44 -13.38 -21.30
CA LEU A 830 35.62 -14.24 -20.44
C LEU A 830 35.87 -13.95 -18.96
N LEU A 831 37.13 -13.85 -18.54
CA LEU A 831 37.51 -13.63 -17.15
C LEU A 831 37.06 -12.24 -16.65
N ASP A 832 37.27 -11.19 -17.44
CA ASP A 832 36.79 -9.83 -17.14
C ASP A 832 35.25 -9.76 -17.11
N GLY A 833 34.58 -10.48 -18.02
CA GLY A 833 33.13 -10.60 -18.02
C GLY A 833 32.56 -11.30 -16.78
N ILE A 834 33.19 -12.39 -16.34
CA ILE A 834 32.79 -13.15 -15.15
C ILE A 834 33.02 -12.33 -13.87
N ILE A 835 34.19 -11.71 -13.71
CA ILE A 835 34.50 -10.88 -12.53
C ILE A 835 33.50 -9.72 -12.43
N THR A 836 33.25 -9.02 -13.53
CA THR A 836 32.33 -7.87 -13.54
C THR A 836 30.90 -8.30 -13.20
N ARG A 837 30.43 -9.44 -13.74
CA ARG A 837 29.11 -10.02 -13.42
C ARG A 837 29.02 -10.50 -11.96
N PHE A 838 30.08 -11.11 -11.43
CA PHE A 838 30.11 -11.60 -10.05
C PHE A 838 30.08 -10.46 -9.04
N VAL A 839 30.89 -9.42 -9.24
CA VAL A 839 30.92 -8.23 -8.36
C VAL A 839 29.58 -7.49 -8.37
N THR A 840 28.97 -7.34 -9.55
CA THR A 840 27.65 -6.69 -9.66
C THR A 840 26.53 -7.55 -9.06
N PHE A 841 26.57 -8.88 -9.23
CA PHE A 841 25.66 -9.82 -8.58
C PHE A 841 25.79 -9.77 -7.05
N TRP A 842 27.00 -9.88 -6.51
CA TRP A 842 27.25 -9.89 -5.07
C TRP A 842 26.81 -8.57 -4.40
N ARG A 843 27.10 -7.44 -5.03
CA ARG A 843 26.66 -6.12 -4.54
C ARG A 843 25.13 -5.99 -4.54
N ARG A 844 24.44 -6.57 -5.52
CA ARG A 844 22.97 -6.58 -5.63
C ARG A 844 22.31 -7.54 -4.63
N VAL A 845 22.93 -8.67 -4.34
CA VAL A 845 22.43 -9.67 -3.36
C VAL A 845 22.65 -9.19 -1.92
N HIS A 846 23.85 -8.71 -1.58
CA HIS A 846 24.21 -8.42 -0.20
C HIS A 846 23.45 -7.24 0.41
N HIS A 847 23.32 -6.12 -0.31
CA HIS A 847 22.74 -4.90 0.28
C HIS A 847 21.21 -4.93 0.42
N THR A 848 20.52 -5.72 -0.40
CA THR A 848 19.05 -5.65 -0.50
C THR A 848 18.36 -6.98 -0.24
N LEU A 849 18.97 -8.11 -0.60
CA LEU A 849 18.27 -9.39 -0.61
C LEU A 849 18.31 -10.07 0.75
N ILE A 850 19.46 -10.11 1.45
CA ILE A 850 19.55 -10.80 2.75
C ILE A 850 18.76 -10.04 3.83
N VAL A 851 19.00 -8.74 3.96
CA VAL A 851 18.27 -7.90 4.92
C VAL A 851 16.78 -7.83 4.56
N GLY A 852 16.46 -7.70 3.26
CA GLY A 852 15.10 -7.73 2.77
C GLY A 852 14.39 -9.05 3.04
N LEU A 853 15.07 -10.20 2.85
CA LEU A 853 14.52 -11.53 3.09
C LEU A 853 14.23 -11.75 4.57
N VAL A 854 15.17 -11.42 5.47
CA VAL A 854 14.95 -11.54 6.93
C VAL A 854 13.77 -10.66 7.36
N ARG A 855 13.72 -9.41 6.88
CA ARG A 855 12.61 -8.50 7.17
C ARG A 855 11.28 -9.04 6.65
N TRP A 856 11.27 -9.53 5.40
CA TRP A 856 10.10 -10.12 4.78
C TRP A 856 9.60 -11.36 5.53
N VAL A 857 10.50 -12.23 6.01
CA VAL A 857 10.13 -13.40 6.83
C VAL A 857 9.46 -12.95 8.14
N ILE A 858 10.04 -11.98 8.86
CA ILE A 858 9.44 -11.43 10.09
C ILE A 858 8.06 -10.83 9.80
N ASP A 859 7.95 -10.04 8.75
CA ASP A 859 6.71 -9.36 8.39
C ASP A 859 5.64 -10.37 7.91
N LEU A 860 6.02 -11.45 7.23
CA LEU A 860 5.13 -12.55 6.81
C LEU A 860 4.54 -13.31 8.01
N PHE A 861 5.39 -13.76 8.95
CA PHE A 861 4.90 -14.44 10.16
C PHE A 861 4.09 -13.52 11.05
N GLY A 862 4.51 -12.24 11.15
CA GLY A 862 3.72 -11.20 11.76
C GLY A 862 2.33 -11.12 11.13
N TRP A 863 2.25 -10.97 9.81
CA TRP A 863 0.98 -10.90 9.08
C TRP A 863 0.11 -12.15 9.29
N LEU A 864 0.70 -13.36 9.23
CA LEU A 864 -0.02 -14.62 9.43
C LEU A 864 -0.63 -14.71 10.83
N MET A 865 0.16 -14.44 11.88
CA MET A 865 -0.31 -14.48 13.27
C MET A 865 -1.41 -13.45 13.52
N HIS A 866 -1.25 -12.22 13.01
CA HIS A 866 -2.31 -11.21 13.08
C HIS A 866 -3.58 -11.66 12.35
N GLY A 867 -3.45 -12.38 11.22
CA GLY A 867 -4.58 -12.95 10.48
C GLY A 867 -5.34 -14.01 11.28
N ILE A 868 -4.63 -14.95 11.90
CA ILE A 868 -5.21 -15.99 12.77
C ILE A 868 -5.92 -15.34 13.96
N GLU A 869 -5.27 -14.38 14.62
CA GLU A 869 -5.83 -13.63 15.75
C GLU A 869 -7.12 -12.91 15.38
N GLN A 870 -7.13 -12.19 14.26
CA GLN A 870 -8.32 -11.51 13.76
C GLN A 870 -9.43 -12.50 13.40
N GLY A 871 -9.08 -13.64 12.79
CA GLY A 871 -10.02 -14.72 12.47
C GLY A 871 -10.70 -15.25 13.73
N LEU A 872 -9.92 -15.62 14.74
CA LEU A 872 -10.44 -16.11 16.03
C LEU A 872 -11.29 -15.05 16.74
N HIS A 873 -10.90 -13.78 16.68
CA HIS A 873 -11.68 -12.68 17.25
C HIS A 873 -13.01 -12.43 16.55
N ARG A 874 -13.05 -12.56 15.22
CA ARG A 874 -14.31 -12.47 14.46
C ARG A 874 -15.32 -13.52 14.89
N VAL A 875 -14.88 -14.76 15.11
CA VAL A 875 -15.78 -15.82 15.56
C VAL A 875 -16.22 -15.59 17.01
N ASP A 876 -15.31 -15.16 17.89
CA ASP A 876 -15.62 -14.80 19.28
C ASP A 876 -16.70 -13.71 19.36
N GLU A 877 -16.65 -12.73 18.45
CA GLU A 877 -17.70 -11.72 18.29
C GLU A 877 -18.99 -12.24 17.67
N ALA A 878 -18.93 -13.14 16.69
CA ALA A 878 -20.13 -13.73 16.10
C ALA A 878 -20.97 -14.51 17.14
N VAL A 879 -20.28 -15.06 18.15
CA VAL A 879 -20.91 -15.77 19.27
C VAL A 879 -21.36 -14.83 20.40
N SER A 880 -21.12 -13.51 20.31
CA SER A 880 -21.74 -12.55 21.23
C SER A 880 -23.25 -12.44 21.00
N HIS A 881 -24.01 -12.20 22.07
CA HIS A 881 -25.45 -12.06 22.02
C HIS A 881 -25.85 -10.59 21.94
N HIS A 882 -26.90 -10.29 21.20
CA HIS A 882 -27.58 -9.00 21.22
C HIS A 882 -29.03 -9.13 21.70
N HIS A 883 -29.63 -8.02 22.12
CA HIS A 883 -30.98 -8.02 22.71
C HIS A 883 -32.10 -8.45 21.76
N ASP A 884 -31.97 -8.15 20.46
CA ASP A 884 -32.97 -8.50 19.44
C ASP A 884 -32.84 -9.93 18.85
N GLU A 885 -32.16 -10.86 19.54
CA GLU A 885 -32.00 -12.24 19.05
C GLU A 885 -33.23 -13.11 19.30
N GLY A 886 -33.58 -13.95 18.31
CA GLY A 886 -34.58 -15.01 18.51
C GLY A 886 -34.10 -16.03 19.55
N ARG A 887 -35.02 -16.51 20.40
CA ARG A 887 -34.73 -17.44 21.53
C ARG A 887 -33.91 -18.68 21.14
N GLY A 888 -34.13 -19.22 19.94
CA GLY A 888 -33.36 -20.38 19.43
C GLY A 888 -31.89 -20.06 19.12
N VAL A 889 -31.60 -18.88 18.54
CA VAL A 889 -30.22 -18.44 18.24
C VAL A 889 -29.45 -18.18 19.54
N MET A 890 -30.13 -17.60 20.54
CA MET A 890 -29.57 -17.38 21.87
C MET A 890 -29.15 -18.72 22.52
N ALA A 891 -29.99 -19.75 22.46
CA ALA A 891 -29.66 -21.06 23.03
C ALA A 891 -28.44 -21.70 22.35
N VAL A 892 -28.38 -21.68 21.02
CA VAL A 892 -27.24 -22.23 20.26
C VAL A 892 -25.95 -21.49 20.61
N LYS A 893 -25.96 -20.15 20.56
CA LYS A 893 -24.78 -19.34 20.91
C LYS A 893 -24.32 -19.54 22.36
N ALA A 894 -25.24 -19.80 23.29
CA ALA A 894 -24.91 -20.04 24.70
C ALA A 894 -24.10 -21.32 24.90
N VAL A 895 -24.36 -22.37 24.11
CA VAL A 895 -23.61 -23.63 24.12
C VAL A 895 -22.31 -23.51 23.32
N THR A 896 -22.35 -22.88 22.16
CA THR A 896 -21.16 -22.74 21.29
C THR A 896 -20.10 -21.82 21.89
N GLY A 897 -20.48 -20.77 22.63
CA GLY A 897 -19.53 -19.77 23.17
C GLY A 897 -18.42 -20.35 24.05
N PRO A 898 -18.74 -21.13 25.09
CA PRO A 898 -17.74 -21.76 25.95
C PRO A 898 -16.84 -22.75 25.20
N VAL A 899 -17.43 -23.58 24.33
CA VAL A 899 -16.70 -24.57 23.52
C VAL A 899 -15.72 -23.87 22.57
N TRP A 900 -16.19 -22.83 21.87
CA TRP A 900 -15.35 -22.04 20.97
C TRP A 900 -14.17 -21.38 21.69
N ARG A 901 -14.35 -20.96 22.95
CA ARG A 901 -13.26 -20.35 23.72
C ARG A 901 -12.13 -21.35 23.99
N ALA A 902 -12.47 -22.58 24.40
CA ALA A 902 -11.48 -23.62 24.60
C ALA A 902 -10.74 -23.96 23.29
N ILE A 903 -11.47 -24.02 22.17
CA ILE A 903 -10.87 -24.22 20.84
C ILE A 903 -9.96 -23.05 20.46
N SER A 904 -10.39 -21.80 20.68
CA SER A 904 -9.61 -20.60 20.37
C SER A 904 -8.30 -20.54 21.17
N ASP A 905 -8.35 -20.85 22.46
CA ASP A 905 -7.16 -20.89 23.31
C ASP A 905 -6.20 -22.02 22.87
N GLY A 906 -6.75 -23.18 22.47
CA GLY A 906 -5.98 -24.28 21.89
C GLY A 906 -5.32 -23.95 20.56
N ILE A 907 -6.02 -23.27 19.64
CA ILE A 907 -5.47 -22.81 18.36
C ILE A 907 -4.35 -21.79 18.59
N HIS A 908 -4.51 -20.86 19.54
CA HIS A 908 -3.46 -19.90 19.87
C HIS A 908 -2.20 -20.58 20.40
N PHE A 909 -2.36 -21.53 21.33
CA PHE A 909 -1.25 -22.33 21.83
C PHE A 909 -0.53 -23.08 20.69
N TYR A 910 -1.29 -23.76 19.83
CA TYR A 910 -0.73 -24.53 18.73
C TYR A 910 0.00 -23.65 17.72
N ALA A 911 -0.60 -22.53 17.31
CA ALA A 911 0.00 -21.61 16.34
C ALA A 911 1.26 -20.93 16.89
N ALA A 912 1.24 -20.42 18.13
CA ALA A 912 2.32 -19.62 18.68
C ALA A 912 3.48 -20.45 19.27
N VAL A 913 3.19 -21.61 19.88
CA VAL A 913 4.19 -22.41 20.60
C VAL A 913 4.74 -23.55 19.73
N LEU A 914 3.90 -24.17 18.91
CA LEU A 914 4.29 -25.35 18.12
C LEU A 914 4.64 -24.96 16.67
N VAL A 915 3.72 -24.29 15.95
CA VAL A 915 3.88 -24.02 14.52
C VAL A 915 4.86 -22.88 14.22
N GLU A 916 4.72 -21.73 14.91
CA GLU A 916 5.55 -20.56 14.61
C GLU A 916 7.06 -20.87 14.75
N PRO A 917 7.55 -21.50 15.84
CA PRO A 917 8.98 -21.79 15.97
C PRO A 917 9.50 -22.81 14.94
N GLN A 918 8.68 -23.79 14.53
CA GLN A 918 9.09 -24.81 13.55
C GLN A 918 9.31 -24.24 12.15
N ILE A 919 8.45 -23.31 11.72
CA ILE A 919 8.50 -22.77 10.35
C ILE A 919 9.36 -21.49 10.30
N ASN A 920 9.44 -20.73 11.39
CA ASN A 920 10.19 -19.48 11.41
C ASN A 920 11.69 -19.73 11.62
N PRO A 921 12.55 -19.53 10.59
CA PRO A 921 13.98 -19.82 10.68
C PRO A 921 14.70 -18.99 11.74
N ILE A 922 14.13 -17.85 12.15
CA ILE A 922 14.68 -16.97 13.19
C ILE A 922 14.38 -17.51 14.60
N LYS A 923 13.24 -18.20 14.79
CA LYS A 923 12.79 -18.76 16.07
C LYS A 923 13.08 -20.27 16.21
N HIS A 924 13.71 -20.87 15.20
CA HIS A 924 13.89 -22.31 15.05
C HIS A 924 14.71 -22.98 16.16
N PHE A 925 15.57 -22.26 16.88
CA PHE A 925 16.37 -22.81 17.98
C PHE A 925 16.10 -22.01 19.26
N PRO A 926 15.89 -22.59 20.46
CA PRO A 926 15.82 -24.02 20.86
C PRO A 926 14.39 -24.56 21.10
N VAL A 927 13.34 -23.79 20.79
CA VAL A 927 11.94 -24.16 21.10
C VAL A 927 11.47 -25.39 20.31
N VAL A 928 11.96 -25.57 19.08
CA VAL A 928 11.65 -26.73 18.22
C VAL A 928 12.05 -28.05 18.88
N MET A 929 13.22 -28.10 19.55
CA MET A 929 13.68 -29.31 20.25
C MET A 929 12.76 -29.73 21.41
N VAL A 930 12.05 -28.78 22.02
CA VAL A 930 11.07 -29.05 23.08
C VAL A 930 9.72 -29.39 22.47
N ALA A 931 9.28 -28.65 21.45
CA ALA A 931 8.05 -28.90 20.71
C ALA A 931 8.03 -30.31 20.08
N ASP A 932 9.13 -30.74 19.47
CA ASP A 932 9.26 -32.06 18.85
C ASP A 932 9.14 -33.20 19.89
N LYS A 933 9.62 -32.98 21.13
CA LYS A 933 9.44 -33.92 22.25
C LYS A 933 8.01 -33.97 22.80
N PHE A 934 7.22 -32.92 22.62
CA PHE A 934 5.81 -32.91 23.01
C PHE A 934 4.89 -33.49 21.92
N MET A 935 5.32 -33.46 20.65
CA MET A 935 4.55 -33.97 19.51
C MET A 935 4.82 -35.45 19.20
N LEU A 936 5.98 -35.97 19.57
CA LEU A 936 6.26 -37.40 19.55
C LEU A 936 5.79 -38.03 20.87
N PRO A 937 4.72 -38.84 20.88
CA PRO A 937 4.36 -39.64 22.06
C PRO A 937 5.43 -40.67 22.41
#